data_AF-A0A970LUY0-F1
#
_entry.id   AF-A0A970LUY0-F1
#
_cell.length_a   1.000
_cell.length_b   1.000
_cell.length_c   1.000
_cell.angle_alpha   90.00
_cell.angle_beta   90.00
_cell.angle_gamma   90.00
#
_symmetry.space_group_name_H-M   'P 1'
#
loop_
_entity.id
_entity.type
_entity.pdbx_description
1 polymer ?
#
loop_
_entity_poly.entity_id
_entity_poly.type
_entity_poly.pdbx_seq_one_letter_code
_entity_poly.pdbx_strand_id
1 'polypeptide(L)'
;MFKTKKPLQKVLGVVMAFLLLISGSGIIGTGITANALVESVSGSKSLVRTSLAEIKSVLTSVSYDTYISENAGVPDAEAALLLDIFKYFENGTTATVNVGEGEDYGTEGKVLLVGDNGKISFRVNIPSDAFYSIEIEYWTGNAEVKDEDGNTVSKGKSTIIERMVLIDDAVPFKEARSIKLTRSWIDTYYRLDENFKTIYDDKGERLTYTSLDEDYLNAIANQDENTRLFQRDNSGNEMKPVKTLYPIWTTARLHDASGYSAEPLRFALTKGEHVITLNTVREPLAIKRITLVPREEVLSYVEYLEYYKNQGAKDYAGDKAVKVQAEYPTFTSDKTIYQLNDRSSAITEPQHAALQRLNSIGGDKWTYVGQWIEYEITAPEDGFYNIVLRYNQSIMEGMYVSRKILINGELPFEEASNCRFNFDDTWRVAGLHDGKTQLPEGEKSFKFYLKEGVNKIRLEVVLGDMADILSAVENILLTSNAYYRKILMLTGPEPDEYRDYGFEKLMPEVLKGLKQAAADLYDISARLTEVTGIRGANNGTLEKVAIILDRMGRRPNKIAVTLATMKDYLAALGSWLTNTQSQPLELDYILIQSVGHKLPKAESGFWENLWNELKKFVTSFFADYNSISSTTDISAESKKALESASIEVWTTSSREQAQIIKRLIDDDFMHKYNIPVNLKLVVGGTLLPATLAGTGPDVAMNIDQSTPVNYAIRSAVLPLNTTNHGGYDFNDFSLFTDNPVYKDIIDNVDTFDEVFERFAPAAKIPITLYGETYAVPDTMSFSMMFYRKDIFVETNLEVPNTWEQFVDCIAKLQAKNLNVGFPSGLGGTMLLMYQKGEPLYKEGNYDNYLNKYPELFGYDEATGKYTQNVYEATFVDEEGNKVTKVLPKTDGMTINLDSNAALGSFRRVCQYFTMYGLPVSYALADRFRDGTMPLAIADYVSTYNTLIVFAPEIMGLWEFTPLPGTLMEDGRTIDNTTVAAISTMILMRGITDANAFSAWVFMQWWTSAEVQSAYANEMEALLGPSAKQATANIEALSLMSWSKDEIDSLMAQLNAVQCTPEYPGSYIIGRYTNFAFLDVYNKDAEPVAEMLEYIVSINKELSRKRSEFGLVTQEMIREADSKRGGK
;
A
#
# COMPACT_ATOMS: atom_id res chain seq x y z
N MET A 1 -46.78 13.33 -42.76
CA MET A 1 -47.63 12.20 -42.31
C MET A 1 -46.74 11.16 -41.60
N PHE A 2 -47.32 10.32 -40.73
CA PHE A 2 -46.77 9.10 -40.06
C PHE A 2 -45.23 8.94 -40.00
N LYS A 3 -44.52 9.08 -38.87
CA LYS A 3 -44.69 8.59 -37.48
C LYS A 3 -44.44 7.06 -37.33
N THR A 4 -43.61 6.72 -36.32
CA THR A 4 -43.28 5.38 -35.75
C THR A 4 -42.60 4.30 -36.62
N LYS A 5 -41.30 4.04 -36.37
CA LYS A 5 -40.82 2.90 -35.53
C LYS A 5 -39.27 2.88 -35.35
N LYS A 6 -38.78 3.29 -34.18
CA LYS A 6 -37.72 2.54 -33.45
C LYS A 6 -38.48 1.41 -32.70
N PRO A 7 -37.98 0.17 -32.48
CA PRO A 7 -36.59 -0.13 -32.11
C PRO A 7 -36.04 -1.49 -32.62
N LEU A 8 -35.10 -1.51 -33.57
CA LEU A 8 -34.41 -2.77 -33.97
C LEU A 8 -32.88 -2.69 -33.97
N GLN A 9 -32.30 -1.53 -34.33
CA GLN A 9 -30.84 -1.34 -34.35
C GLN A 9 -30.18 -1.42 -32.96
N LYS A 10 -30.89 -1.07 -31.87
CA LYS A 10 -30.36 -1.27 -30.50
C LYS A 10 -30.22 -2.74 -30.10
N VAL A 11 -30.98 -3.66 -30.70
CA VAL A 11 -30.87 -5.09 -30.37
C VAL A 11 -29.67 -5.72 -31.06
N LEU A 12 -29.40 -5.36 -32.33
CA LEU A 12 -28.29 -5.93 -33.08
C LEU A 12 -26.91 -5.51 -32.51
N GLY A 13 -26.79 -4.29 -31.98
CA GLY A 13 -25.57 -3.85 -31.28
C GLY A 13 -25.30 -4.62 -29.98
N VAL A 14 -26.34 -4.94 -29.21
CA VAL A 14 -26.22 -5.73 -27.97
C VAL A 14 -25.78 -7.17 -28.27
N VAL A 15 -26.23 -7.76 -29.38
CA VAL A 15 -25.83 -9.13 -29.78
C VAL A 15 -24.37 -9.21 -30.25
N MET A 16 -23.82 -8.17 -30.88
CA MET A 16 -22.37 -8.11 -31.15
C MET A 16 -21.55 -7.90 -29.88
N ALA A 17 -22.02 -7.05 -28.96
CA ALA A 17 -21.35 -6.85 -27.67
C ALA A 17 -21.26 -8.15 -26.84
N PHE A 18 -22.30 -9.00 -26.89
CA PHE A 18 -22.32 -10.28 -26.17
C PHE A 18 -21.34 -11.34 -26.69
N LEU A 19 -20.87 -11.23 -27.94
CA LEU A 19 -19.88 -12.16 -28.51
C LEU A 19 -18.42 -11.73 -28.28
N LEU A 20 -18.18 -10.50 -27.80
CA LEU A 20 -16.86 -10.02 -27.37
C LEU A 20 -16.58 -10.23 -25.87
N LEU A 21 -17.55 -10.78 -25.12
CA LEU A 21 -17.50 -10.93 -23.66
C LEU A 21 -17.00 -12.30 -23.16
N ILE A 22 -16.49 -13.19 -24.03
CA ILE A 22 -16.04 -14.55 -23.65
C ILE A 22 -14.59 -14.83 -24.13
N SER A 23 -13.73 -13.81 -24.08
CA SER A 23 -12.28 -13.96 -24.27
C SER A 23 -11.50 -12.82 -23.57
N GLY A 24 -11.68 -12.70 -22.25
CA GLY A 24 -11.21 -11.56 -21.45
C GLY A 24 -10.62 -11.96 -20.09
N SER A 25 -9.78 -13.00 -20.05
CA SER A 25 -9.08 -13.43 -18.84
C SER A 25 -7.78 -14.13 -19.22
N GLY A 26 -6.63 -13.45 -19.11
CA GLY A 26 -5.33 -14.05 -19.46
C GLY A 26 -4.16 -13.09 -19.60
N ILE A 27 -3.43 -12.91 -18.49
CA ILE A 27 -1.98 -12.63 -18.40
C ILE A 27 -1.46 -11.29 -18.97
N ILE A 28 -0.78 -10.52 -18.12
CA ILE A 28 -0.12 -9.23 -18.40
C ILE A 28 1.37 -9.48 -18.75
N GLY A 29 1.97 -8.69 -19.65
CA GLY A 29 3.40 -8.80 -20.02
C GLY A 29 3.92 -7.68 -20.96
N THR A 30 5.23 -7.38 -20.88
CA THR A 30 5.94 -6.17 -21.37
C THR A 30 6.71 -6.37 -22.73
N GLY A 31 7.11 -5.32 -23.50
CA GLY A 31 8.10 -5.43 -24.63
C GLY A 31 8.16 -4.34 -25.76
N ILE A 32 8.92 -3.20 -25.79
CA ILE A 32 9.91 -2.54 -24.88
C ILE A 32 11.47 -2.67 -25.28
N THR A 33 12.13 -1.72 -26.06
CA THR A 33 13.54 -1.03 -26.04
C THR A 33 14.05 -0.48 -27.40
N ALA A 34 14.66 0.71 -27.53
CA ALA A 34 15.26 1.67 -26.56
C ALA A 34 14.96 3.17 -26.94
N ASN A 35 15.73 4.25 -26.71
CA ASN A 35 17.09 4.50 -26.23
C ASN A 35 17.29 5.98 -25.80
N ALA A 36 18.42 6.28 -25.14
CA ALA A 36 19.06 7.60 -24.98
C ALA A 36 18.31 8.69 -24.15
N LEU A 37 18.99 9.63 -23.44
CA LEU A 37 20.41 9.70 -23.04
C LEU A 37 20.56 10.58 -21.77
N VAL A 38 21.32 10.11 -20.78
CA VAL A 38 21.88 10.84 -19.62
C VAL A 38 23.20 10.15 -19.23
N GLU A 39 24.14 10.85 -18.59
CA GLU A 39 25.40 10.26 -18.12
C GLU A 39 25.15 9.09 -17.14
N SER A 40 25.47 7.86 -17.58
CA SER A 40 25.43 6.68 -16.73
C SER A 40 26.52 6.76 -15.66
N VAL A 41 26.15 6.95 -14.39
CA VAL A 41 27.09 6.83 -13.27
C VAL A 41 27.72 5.44 -13.28
N SER A 42 29.01 5.37 -13.57
CA SER A 42 29.73 4.11 -13.77
C SER A 42 29.78 3.28 -12.49
N GLY A 43 28.99 2.22 -12.44
CA GLY A 43 28.92 1.29 -11.32
C GLY A 43 28.10 1.80 -10.15
N SER A 44 26.82 1.42 -10.12
CA SER A 44 26.09 1.33 -8.87
C SER A 44 26.87 0.41 -7.92
N LYS A 45 27.38 0.96 -6.82
CA LYS A 45 27.95 0.14 -5.74
C LYS A 45 26.79 -0.62 -5.10
N SER A 46 26.63 -1.89 -5.47
CA SER A 46 25.52 -2.74 -5.00
C SER A 46 25.31 -2.59 -3.49
N LEU A 47 24.13 -2.11 -3.10
CA LEU A 47 23.80 -1.74 -1.72
C LEU A 47 23.31 -2.92 -0.88
N VAL A 48 23.99 -4.07 -0.99
CA VAL A 48 23.89 -5.14 0.01
C VAL A 48 24.62 -4.66 1.27
N ARG A 49 23.91 -3.90 2.11
CA ARG A 49 24.43 -3.34 3.37
C ARG A 49 24.41 -4.38 4.50
N THR A 50 23.33 -5.13 4.61
CA THR A 50 23.00 -5.97 5.77
C THR A 50 23.90 -7.20 5.86
N SER A 51 24.89 -7.19 6.76
CA SER A 51 25.81 -8.33 6.91
C SER A 51 25.15 -9.53 7.57
N LEU A 52 25.69 -10.72 7.33
CA LEU A 52 25.25 -11.96 8.00
C LEU A 52 25.40 -11.90 9.54
N ALA A 53 26.13 -10.93 10.09
CA ALA A 53 26.25 -10.70 11.53
C ALA A 53 25.11 -9.83 12.07
N GLU A 54 24.78 -8.72 11.40
CA GLU A 54 23.64 -7.85 11.76
C GLU A 54 22.31 -8.58 11.56
N ILE A 55 22.20 -9.42 10.53
CA ILE A 55 21.05 -10.33 10.39
C ILE A 55 20.96 -11.24 11.63
N LYS A 56 22.07 -11.82 12.11
CA LYS A 56 22.04 -12.74 13.26
C LYS A 56 21.62 -12.09 14.57
N SER A 57 21.93 -10.83 14.82
CA SER A 57 21.52 -10.16 16.07
C SER A 57 20.03 -9.82 16.14
N VAL A 58 19.34 -9.71 14.99
CA VAL A 58 17.88 -9.57 14.91
C VAL A 58 17.13 -10.90 14.79
N LEU A 59 17.82 -12.04 14.67
CA LEU A 59 17.25 -13.38 14.50
C LEU A 59 17.07 -14.17 15.81
N THR A 60 16.28 -13.65 16.74
CA THR A 60 15.67 -14.49 17.80
C THR A 60 14.52 -15.34 17.24
N SER A 61 14.39 -16.59 17.72
CA SER A 61 13.20 -17.43 17.48
C SER A 61 12.31 -17.56 18.72
N VAL A 62 12.70 -16.94 19.84
CA VAL A 62 12.00 -16.99 21.13
C VAL A 62 10.79 -16.04 21.07
N SER A 63 9.59 -16.55 21.35
CA SER A 63 8.40 -15.70 21.57
C SER A 63 8.41 -15.10 22.96
N TYR A 64 7.66 -14.02 23.16
CA TYR A 64 7.53 -13.35 24.45
C TYR A 64 7.09 -14.32 25.57
N ASP A 65 6.08 -15.16 25.29
CA ASP A 65 5.60 -16.22 26.21
C ASP A 65 6.72 -17.18 26.65
N THR A 66 7.62 -17.54 25.72
CA THR A 66 8.76 -18.42 26.00
C THR A 66 9.82 -17.68 26.81
N TYR A 67 10.13 -16.44 26.45
CA TYR A 67 11.08 -15.59 27.17
C TYR A 67 10.67 -15.35 28.62
N ILE A 68 9.39 -15.05 28.88
CA ILE A 68 8.85 -14.92 30.24
C ILE A 68 8.90 -16.26 30.98
N SER A 69 8.59 -17.37 30.32
CA SER A 69 8.67 -18.72 30.93
C SER A 69 10.10 -19.11 31.31
N GLU A 70 11.09 -18.78 30.48
CA GLU A 70 12.51 -19.04 30.74
C GLU A 70 13.08 -18.13 31.85
N ASN A 71 12.54 -16.91 32.00
CA ASN A 71 12.96 -15.94 33.01
C ASN A 71 12.04 -15.88 34.25
N ALA A 72 11.13 -16.85 34.44
CA ALA A 72 10.12 -16.85 35.50
C ALA A 72 10.67 -16.90 36.96
N GLY A 73 11.99 -16.98 37.14
CA GLY A 73 12.66 -16.83 38.44
C GLY A 73 13.12 -15.40 38.77
N VAL A 74 12.95 -14.44 37.84
CA VAL A 74 13.30 -13.02 38.01
C VAL A 74 12.09 -12.28 38.61
N PRO A 75 12.26 -11.45 39.66
CA PRO A 75 11.16 -10.67 40.24
C PRO A 75 10.77 -9.47 39.35
N ASP A 76 9.55 -8.96 39.47
CA ASP A 76 9.23 -7.62 38.95
C ASP A 76 9.97 -6.54 39.78
N ALA A 77 10.33 -5.40 39.15
CA ALA A 77 11.08 -4.34 39.82
C ALA A 77 10.27 -3.64 40.93
N GLU A 78 10.95 -3.16 41.99
CA GLU A 78 10.33 -2.39 43.09
C GLU A 78 10.21 -0.88 42.81
N ALA A 79 10.98 -0.36 41.85
CA ALA A 79 11.09 1.09 41.60
C ALA A 79 11.41 1.42 40.13
N ALA A 80 10.90 2.55 39.66
CA ALA A 80 11.15 3.04 38.31
C ALA A 80 12.54 3.70 38.16
N LEU A 81 13.17 3.53 37.00
CA LEU A 81 14.47 4.11 36.64
C LEU A 81 14.30 5.06 35.44
N LEU A 82 14.46 6.36 35.69
CA LEU A 82 14.47 7.39 34.65
C LEU A 82 15.80 7.37 33.88
N LEU A 83 15.75 7.26 32.56
CA LEU A 83 16.94 7.37 31.70
C LEU A 83 17.25 8.83 31.41
N ASP A 84 18.54 9.18 31.47
CA ASP A 84 19.05 10.47 31.00
C ASP A 84 19.20 10.43 29.47
N ILE A 85 18.11 10.73 28.77
CA ILE A 85 18.03 10.61 27.30
C ILE A 85 19.05 11.49 26.55
N PHE A 86 19.57 12.54 27.21
CA PHE A 86 20.61 13.42 26.65
C PHE A 86 22.03 12.86 26.80
N LYS A 87 22.20 11.72 27.48
CA LYS A 87 23.44 10.93 27.56
C LYS A 87 23.28 9.59 26.82
N TYR A 88 22.79 9.66 25.59
CA TYR A 88 22.79 8.51 24.68
C TYR A 88 24.23 8.04 24.39
N PHE A 89 24.37 6.77 24.03
CA PHE A 89 25.66 6.14 23.75
C PHE A 89 26.06 6.41 22.30
N GLU A 90 26.87 7.46 22.10
CA GLU A 90 27.37 7.95 20.81
C GLU A 90 27.89 6.80 19.91
N ASN A 91 28.86 6.01 20.37
CA ASN A 91 29.44 4.90 19.59
C ASN A 91 28.46 3.76 19.26
N GLY A 92 27.29 3.71 19.90
CA GLY A 92 26.21 2.76 19.60
C GLY A 92 25.05 3.39 18.83
N THR A 93 25.15 4.65 18.45
CA THR A 93 24.09 5.44 17.80
C THR A 93 24.48 5.71 16.36
N THR A 94 23.58 5.41 15.42
CA THR A 94 23.76 5.63 13.97
C THR A 94 22.68 6.52 13.36
N ALA A 95 21.57 6.75 14.07
CA ALA A 95 20.60 7.77 13.70
C ALA A 95 21.21 9.17 13.87
N THR A 96 20.74 10.14 13.08
CA THR A 96 20.97 11.56 13.39
C THR A 96 20.16 11.92 14.63
N VAL A 97 20.80 12.59 15.59
CA VAL A 97 20.19 12.99 16.86
C VAL A 97 20.42 14.48 17.11
N ASN A 98 19.36 15.22 17.44
CA ASN A 98 19.47 16.59 17.92
C ASN A 98 18.87 16.74 19.32
N VAL A 99 19.20 17.85 19.98
CA VAL A 99 18.51 18.32 21.18
C VAL A 99 17.73 19.57 20.81
N GLY A 100 16.42 19.44 20.65
CA GLY A 100 15.51 20.56 20.40
C GLY A 100 15.13 21.29 21.70
N GLU A 101 14.70 22.54 21.58
CA GLU A 101 13.97 23.18 22.67
C GLU A 101 12.52 22.67 22.68
N GLY A 102 11.94 22.52 23.87
CA GLY A 102 10.60 21.97 24.02
C GLY A 102 9.49 22.89 23.50
N GLU A 103 9.74 24.20 23.41
CA GLU A 103 8.75 25.21 23.02
C GLU A 103 8.25 24.99 21.58
N ASP A 104 9.15 24.60 20.67
CA ASP A 104 8.83 24.18 19.28
C ASP A 104 7.88 22.96 19.23
N TYR A 105 7.82 22.21 20.33
CA TYR A 105 7.01 21.00 20.53
C TYR A 105 5.99 21.17 21.68
N GLY A 106 5.62 22.41 22.05
CA GLY A 106 4.57 22.68 23.04
C GLY A 106 4.81 22.14 24.46
N THR A 107 6.06 22.01 24.90
CA THR A 107 6.44 21.60 26.26
C THR A 107 7.54 22.48 26.83
N GLU A 108 7.60 22.67 28.14
CA GLU A 108 8.79 23.26 28.77
C GLU A 108 9.98 22.27 28.70
N GLY A 109 11.20 22.82 28.72
CA GLY A 109 12.45 22.08 28.79
C GLY A 109 13.10 21.78 27.43
N LYS A 110 13.81 20.66 27.34
CA LYS A 110 14.48 20.17 26.13
C LYS A 110 13.90 18.84 25.69
N VAL A 111 14.00 18.54 24.40
CA VAL A 111 13.53 17.28 23.79
C VAL A 111 14.63 16.65 22.95
N LEU A 112 14.66 15.33 22.88
CA LEU A 112 15.60 14.57 22.06
C LEU A 112 14.93 14.22 20.73
N LEU A 113 15.49 14.67 19.62
CA LEU A 113 14.97 14.45 18.27
C LEU A 113 15.79 13.35 17.60
N VAL A 114 15.16 12.28 17.14
CA VAL A 114 15.82 11.09 16.56
C VAL A 114 15.31 10.86 15.14
N GLY A 115 16.22 10.87 14.17
CA GLY A 115 15.91 10.66 12.75
C GLY A 115 15.50 9.23 12.41
N ASP A 116 14.96 9.04 11.20
CA ASP A 116 14.54 7.74 10.65
C ASP A 116 15.65 6.94 9.94
N ASN A 117 16.90 7.34 10.16
CA ASN A 117 18.08 6.86 9.42
C ASN A 117 19.01 5.90 10.20
N GLY A 118 18.59 5.39 11.37
CA GLY A 118 19.38 4.40 12.11
C GLY A 118 18.88 4.08 13.51
N LYS A 119 19.79 3.63 14.39
CA LYS A 119 19.52 3.32 15.80
C LYS A 119 20.00 4.41 16.76
N ILE A 120 19.35 4.52 17.91
CA ILE A 120 19.84 5.24 19.08
C ILE A 120 19.95 4.29 20.28
N SER A 121 21.04 4.41 21.04
CA SER A 121 21.38 3.50 22.15
C SER A 121 21.51 4.27 23.45
N PHE A 122 21.09 3.69 24.57
CA PHE A 122 21.18 4.27 25.91
C PHE A 122 21.84 3.28 26.88
N ARG A 123 22.80 3.73 27.68
CA ARG A 123 23.39 2.93 28.77
C ARG A 123 22.58 3.11 30.04
N VAL A 124 22.18 2.02 30.67
CA VAL A 124 21.47 2.00 31.95
C VAL A 124 22.19 1.09 32.93
N ASN A 125 22.25 1.48 34.21
CA ASN A 125 22.82 0.68 35.28
C ASN A 125 21.71 0.16 36.19
N ILE A 126 21.51 -1.15 36.19
CA ILE A 126 20.39 -1.83 36.84
C ILE A 126 20.79 -2.24 38.27
N PRO A 127 20.00 -1.87 39.30
CA PRO A 127 20.41 -2.03 40.70
C PRO A 127 20.36 -3.48 41.21
N SER A 128 19.49 -4.30 40.62
CA SER A 128 19.19 -5.68 40.99
C SER A 128 18.49 -6.39 39.83
N ASP A 129 18.72 -7.69 39.68
CA ASP A 129 18.06 -8.55 38.69
C ASP A 129 16.54 -8.42 38.80
N ALA A 130 15.87 -7.88 37.78
CA ALA A 130 14.42 -7.64 37.79
C ALA A 130 13.81 -7.48 36.39
N PHE A 131 12.50 -7.70 36.28
CA PHE A 131 11.69 -7.32 35.12
C PHE A 131 11.33 -5.83 35.18
N TYR A 132 11.49 -5.15 34.04
CA TYR A 132 11.05 -3.78 33.82
C TYR A 132 10.21 -3.71 32.54
N SER A 133 9.16 -2.88 32.52
CA SER A 133 8.53 -2.44 31.27
C SER A 133 9.22 -1.17 30.78
N ILE A 134 9.35 -0.97 29.47
CA ILE A 134 9.85 0.30 28.92
C ILE A 134 8.66 1.24 28.69
N GLU A 135 8.75 2.46 29.19
CA GLU A 135 7.78 3.55 29.04
C GLU A 135 8.44 4.75 28.35
N ILE A 136 7.79 5.31 27.32
CA ILE A 136 8.30 6.45 26.54
C ILE A 136 7.25 7.56 26.51
N GLU A 137 7.66 8.78 26.84
CA GLU A 137 6.90 10.01 26.62
C GLU A 137 7.37 10.65 25.30
N TYR A 138 6.51 10.61 24.29
CA TYR A 138 6.83 10.95 22.90
C TYR A 138 5.83 11.92 22.27
N TRP A 139 6.27 12.55 21.18
CA TRP A 139 5.46 13.43 20.36
C TRP A 139 4.69 12.64 19.30
N THR A 140 3.37 12.84 19.24
CA THR A 140 2.52 12.22 18.20
C THR A 140 2.52 12.99 16.87
N GLY A 141 2.90 14.27 16.90
CA GLY A 141 3.01 15.13 15.71
C GLY A 141 4.20 14.76 14.81
N ASN A 142 4.35 15.47 13.68
CA ASN A 142 5.54 15.33 12.84
C ASN A 142 6.74 15.96 13.57
N ALA A 143 7.83 15.22 13.72
CA ALA A 143 9.12 15.75 14.16
C ALA A 143 9.99 16.14 12.96
N GLU A 144 10.90 17.10 13.14
CA GLU A 144 11.87 17.52 12.13
C GLU A 144 13.29 17.43 12.72
N VAL A 145 14.20 16.75 12.02
CA VAL A 145 15.55 16.40 12.49
C VAL A 145 16.57 16.89 11.47
N LYS A 146 17.66 17.50 11.93
CA LYS A 146 18.61 18.26 11.11
C LYS A 146 20.04 17.75 11.29
N ASP A 147 20.87 17.94 10.27
CA ASP A 147 22.32 17.71 10.38
C ASP A 147 23.03 18.87 11.10
N GLU A 148 24.35 18.77 11.23
CA GLU A 148 25.20 19.80 11.84
C GLU A 148 25.25 21.10 11.02
N ASP A 149 24.97 21.03 9.71
CA ASP A 149 24.90 22.17 8.79
C ASP A 149 23.51 22.85 8.80
N GLY A 150 22.50 22.23 9.42
CA GLY A 150 21.13 22.74 9.59
C GLY A 150 20.13 22.30 8.52
N ASN A 151 20.51 21.41 7.60
CA ASN A 151 19.60 20.85 6.60
C ASN A 151 18.66 19.82 7.24
N THR A 152 17.43 19.69 6.73
CA THR A 152 16.49 18.67 7.22
C THR A 152 16.86 17.30 6.64
N VAL A 153 17.31 16.39 7.51
CA VAL A 153 17.67 15.01 7.12
C VAL A 153 16.54 14.00 7.38
N SER A 154 15.59 14.34 8.25
CA SER A 154 14.40 13.53 8.51
C SER A 154 13.23 14.42 8.91
N LYS A 155 12.03 14.10 8.42
CA LYS A 155 10.80 14.85 8.67
C LYS A 155 9.62 13.90 8.73
N GLY A 156 8.74 14.11 9.72
CA GLY A 156 7.57 13.27 9.92
C GLY A 156 6.60 13.33 8.74
N LYS A 157 6.17 12.16 8.26
CA LYS A 157 5.29 11.97 7.09
C LYS A 157 3.87 11.54 7.52
N SER A 158 3.57 11.71 8.81
CA SER A 158 2.28 11.44 9.44
C SER A 158 1.79 9.99 9.37
N THR A 159 2.68 9.03 9.12
CA THR A 159 2.41 7.59 9.23
C THR A 159 2.83 7.04 10.60
N ILE A 160 2.45 5.80 10.94
CA ILE A 160 2.68 5.25 12.29
C ILE A 160 4.19 5.16 12.63
N ILE A 161 4.57 5.57 13.84
CA ILE A 161 5.98 5.56 14.25
C ILE A 161 6.35 4.15 14.69
N GLU A 162 7.43 3.58 14.13
CA GLU A 162 7.79 2.17 14.37
C GLU A 162 9.25 2.02 14.79
N ARG A 163 9.49 1.24 15.84
CA ARG A 163 10.82 0.96 16.42
C ARG A 163 11.02 -0.53 16.68
N MET A 164 12.26 -0.98 16.51
CA MET A 164 12.74 -2.28 16.96
C MET A 164 13.55 -2.07 18.25
N VAL A 165 13.27 -2.87 19.28
CA VAL A 165 13.98 -2.82 20.57
C VAL A 165 15.05 -3.90 20.62
N LEU A 166 16.28 -3.51 20.94
CA LEU A 166 17.38 -4.42 21.23
C LEU A 166 17.89 -4.17 22.65
N ILE A 167 18.25 -5.24 23.35
CA ILE A 167 18.95 -5.24 24.63
C ILE A 167 20.34 -5.84 24.36
N ASP A 168 21.39 -5.11 24.72
CA ASP A 168 22.80 -5.47 24.48
C ASP A 168 23.08 -5.87 23.01
N ASP A 169 22.59 -5.04 22.10
CA ASP A 169 22.65 -5.20 20.62
C ASP A 169 21.96 -6.46 20.06
N ALA A 170 21.14 -7.19 20.84
CA ALA A 170 20.32 -8.32 20.38
C ALA A 170 18.81 -8.07 20.57
N VAL A 171 17.98 -8.58 19.65
CA VAL A 171 16.52 -8.60 19.83
C VAL A 171 16.16 -9.74 20.80
N PRO A 172 15.54 -9.47 21.98
CA PRO A 172 15.35 -10.50 23.01
C PRO A 172 14.31 -11.57 22.62
N PHE A 173 13.16 -11.13 22.10
CA PHE A 173 12.04 -11.97 21.67
C PHE A 173 11.39 -11.37 20.41
N LYS A 174 10.68 -12.17 19.60
CA LYS A 174 10.19 -11.78 18.26
C LYS A 174 9.43 -10.45 18.24
N GLU A 175 8.60 -10.24 19.25
CA GLU A 175 7.62 -9.17 19.40
C GLU A 175 8.32 -7.81 19.60
N ALA A 176 9.57 -7.81 20.09
CA ALA A 176 10.42 -6.62 20.15
C ALA A 176 10.91 -6.11 18.77
N ARG A 177 10.63 -6.82 17.66
CA ARG A 177 10.99 -6.37 16.30
C ARG A 177 10.15 -5.22 15.77
N SER A 178 8.89 -5.13 16.18
CA SER A 178 7.95 -4.10 15.75
C SER A 178 7.21 -3.60 16.98
N ILE A 179 7.59 -2.43 17.45
CA ILE A 179 6.88 -1.66 18.47
C ILE A 179 6.31 -0.44 17.77
N LYS A 180 4.98 -0.33 17.78
CA LYS A 180 4.23 0.75 17.13
C LYS A 180 3.83 1.80 18.15
N LEU A 181 4.15 3.06 17.88
CA LEU A 181 3.71 4.21 18.66
C LEU A 181 2.62 4.94 17.86
N THR A 182 1.39 4.98 18.40
CA THR A 182 0.21 5.56 17.73
C THR A 182 0.32 7.08 17.58
N ARG A 183 -0.41 7.64 16.62
CA ARG A 183 -0.62 9.10 16.55
C ARG A 183 -1.99 9.48 17.08
N SER A 184 -2.21 10.76 17.28
CA SER A 184 -3.52 11.32 17.67
C SER A 184 -4.07 12.12 16.49
N TRP A 185 -5.29 11.83 16.07
CA TRP A 185 -5.97 12.51 14.96
C TRP A 185 -7.26 13.14 15.44
N ILE A 186 -7.57 14.32 14.92
CA ILE A 186 -8.82 15.07 15.18
C ILE A 186 -9.61 15.23 13.88
N ASP A 187 -10.92 15.37 14.01
CA ASP A 187 -11.78 15.77 12.90
C ASP A 187 -11.90 17.29 12.86
N THR A 188 -11.58 17.87 11.71
CA THR A 188 -11.72 19.31 11.42
C THR A 188 -12.95 19.51 10.54
N TYR A 189 -13.91 20.26 11.06
CA TYR A 189 -15.19 20.54 10.43
C TYR A 189 -15.24 21.98 9.94
N TYR A 190 -16.10 22.28 8.98
CA TYR A 190 -16.35 23.65 8.51
C TYR A 190 -17.49 24.31 9.29
N ARG A 191 -17.39 25.62 9.53
CA ARG A 191 -18.54 26.45 9.94
C ARG A 191 -19.49 26.55 8.75
N LEU A 192 -20.75 26.18 8.95
CA LEU A 192 -21.74 26.04 7.88
C LEU A 192 -22.83 27.10 7.99
N ASP A 193 -23.34 27.54 6.83
CA ASP A 193 -24.54 28.36 6.72
C ASP A 193 -25.84 27.52 6.85
N GLU A 194 -26.99 28.19 6.78
CA GLU A 194 -28.33 27.55 6.78
C GLU A 194 -28.54 26.53 5.63
N ASN A 195 -27.66 26.50 4.63
CA ASN A 195 -27.69 25.60 3.47
C ASN A 195 -26.64 24.47 3.55
N PHE A 196 -25.93 24.32 4.69
CA PHE A 196 -24.84 23.36 4.90
C PHE A 196 -23.61 23.58 3.99
N LYS A 197 -23.35 24.84 3.61
CA LYS A 197 -22.16 25.29 2.88
C LYS A 197 -21.19 26.02 3.78
N THR A 198 -19.89 25.86 3.50
CA THR A 198 -18.81 26.50 4.26
C THR A 198 -18.90 28.02 4.26
N ILE A 199 -18.77 28.61 5.45
CA ILE A 199 -18.61 30.05 5.68
C ILE A 199 -17.13 30.40 5.55
N TYR A 200 -16.85 31.56 4.96
CA TYR A 200 -15.51 32.10 4.75
C TYR A 200 -15.27 33.34 5.62
N ASP A 201 -14.03 33.62 5.97
CA ASP A 201 -13.63 34.86 6.66
C ASP A 201 -13.49 36.05 5.69
N ASP A 202 -13.13 37.23 6.22
CA ASP A 202 -12.93 38.47 5.44
C ASP A 202 -11.78 38.39 4.42
N LYS A 203 -10.96 37.34 4.42
CA LYS A 203 -9.89 37.08 3.43
C LYS A 203 -10.26 36.01 2.41
N GLY A 204 -11.32 35.22 2.66
CA GLY A 204 -11.66 34.03 1.87
C GLY A 204 -11.09 32.71 2.40
N GLU A 205 -10.57 32.66 3.63
CA GLU A 205 -10.18 31.41 4.29
C GLU A 205 -11.44 30.68 4.81
N ARG A 206 -11.50 29.34 4.70
CA ARG A 206 -12.63 28.54 5.19
C ARG A 206 -12.66 28.52 6.73
N LEU A 207 -13.72 29.03 7.35
CA LEU A 207 -13.86 28.96 8.81
C LEU A 207 -14.13 27.53 9.28
N THR A 208 -13.49 27.12 10.38
CA THR A 208 -13.52 25.75 10.91
C THR A 208 -13.87 25.68 12.41
N TYR A 209 -14.04 24.45 12.90
CA TYR A 209 -13.88 24.05 14.29
C TYR A 209 -13.27 22.64 14.35
N THR A 210 -12.54 22.34 15.43
CA THR A 210 -11.97 21.00 15.68
C THR A 210 -12.88 20.17 16.58
N SER A 211 -12.64 18.85 16.62
CA SER A 211 -13.28 17.94 17.59
C SER A 211 -12.89 18.19 19.06
N LEU A 212 -12.11 19.24 19.36
CA LEU A 212 -11.68 19.67 20.69
C LEU A 212 -12.24 21.05 21.10
N ASP A 213 -12.93 21.76 20.19
CA ASP A 213 -13.41 23.12 20.45
C ASP A 213 -14.65 23.11 21.36
N GLU A 214 -14.81 24.09 22.25
CA GLU A 214 -16.05 24.23 23.03
C GLU A 214 -17.30 24.39 22.13
N ASP A 215 -17.16 25.06 20.99
CA ASP A 215 -18.22 25.18 19.97
C ASP A 215 -18.67 23.80 19.46
N TYR A 216 -17.74 22.87 19.25
CA TYR A 216 -18.03 21.49 18.81
C TYR A 216 -18.73 20.70 19.91
N LEU A 217 -18.19 20.72 21.14
CA LEU A 217 -18.77 20.01 22.28
C LEU A 217 -20.21 20.48 22.58
N ASN A 218 -20.46 21.79 22.51
CA ASN A 218 -21.80 22.35 22.65
C ASN A 218 -22.75 21.93 21.51
N ALA A 219 -22.25 21.81 20.28
CA ALA A 219 -23.07 21.42 19.13
C ALA A 219 -23.41 19.91 19.12
N ILE A 220 -22.48 19.02 19.50
CA ILE A 220 -22.76 17.58 19.61
C ILE A 220 -23.72 17.25 20.77
N ALA A 221 -23.72 18.05 21.85
CA ALA A 221 -24.59 17.85 23.00
C ALA A 221 -26.09 18.15 22.76
N ASN A 222 -26.45 18.79 21.64
CA ASN A 222 -27.80 19.34 21.39
C ASN A 222 -28.41 18.91 20.03
N GLN A 223 -28.01 17.76 19.47
CA GLN A 223 -28.27 17.46 18.06
C GLN A 223 -29.73 17.14 17.67
N ASP A 224 -30.15 17.71 16.52
CA ASP A 224 -31.27 17.24 15.69
C ASP A 224 -30.86 17.16 14.19
N GLU A 225 -31.79 16.86 13.27
CA GLU A 225 -31.49 16.78 11.82
C GLU A 225 -30.99 18.09 11.19
N ASN A 226 -31.21 19.24 11.84
CA ASN A 226 -30.86 20.58 11.37
C ASN A 226 -29.49 21.05 11.89
N THR A 227 -29.02 20.54 13.02
CA THR A 227 -27.74 20.95 13.65
C THR A 227 -26.54 20.09 13.22
N ARG A 228 -26.57 19.52 12.01
CA ARG A 228 -25.57 18.58 11.50
C ARG A 228 -24.27 19.31 11.08
N LEU A 229 -23.14 18.80 11.54
CA LEU A 229 -21.82 19.42 11.37
C LEU A 229 -21.12 19.08 10.03
N PHE A 230 -21.72 18.21 9.22
CA PHE A 230 -21.13 17.76 7.95
C PHE A 230 -21.55 18.66 6.78
N GLN A 231 -20.57 19.18 6.04
CA GLN A 231 -20.78 19.88 4.76
C GLN A 231 -21.57 18.97 3.80
N ARG A 232 -22.41 19.55 2.94
CA ARG A 232 -23.15 18.79 1.94
C ARG A 232 -22.64 19.02 0.51
N ASP A 233 -22.56 17.94 -0.28
CA ASP A 233 -22.29 18.02 -1.71
C ASP A 233 -23.49 18.61 -2.48
N ASN A 234 -23.30 18.90 -3.77
CA ASN A 234 -24.37 19.46 -4.61
C ASN A 234 -25.54 18.49 -4.88
N SER A 235 -25.42 17.21 -4.52
CA SER A 235 -26.53 16.24 -4.54
C SER A 235 -27.26 16.19 -3.18
N GLY A 236 -26.74 16.85 -2.13
CA GLY A 236 -27.26 16.83 -0.77
C GLY A 236 -26.69 15.72 0.12
N ASN A 237 -25.66 14.99 -0.31
CA ASN A 237 -24.95 13.98 0.50
C ASN A 237 -24.06 14.66 1.53
N GLU A 238 -23.93 14.08 2.72
CA GLU A 238 -22.95 14.57 3.72
C GLU A 238 -21.51 14.13 3.34
N MET A 239 -20.58 15.08 3.42
CA MET A 239 -19.15 14.89 3.17
C MET A 239 -18.40 14.68 4.49
N LYS A 240 -17.33 13.88 4.44
CA LYS A 240 -16.50 13.59 5.61
C LYS A 240 -15.75 14.86 6.08
N PRO A 241 -15.49 15.01 7.40
CA PRO A 241 -14.61 16.06 7.91
C PRO A 241 -13.16 15.81 7.46
N VAL A 242 -12.32 16.84 7.59
CA VAL A 242 -10.89 16.73 7.29
C VAL A 242 -10.18 16.16 8.52
N LYS A 243 -9.59 14.96 8.40
CA LYS A 243 -8.75 14.41 9.48
C LYS A 243 -7.37 15.04 9.48
N THR A 244 -7.07 15.71 10.59
CA THR A 244 -5.84 16.47 10.83
C THR A 244 -5.02 15.78 11.92
N LEU A 245 -3.71 15.68 11.72
CA LEU A 245 -2.81 15.14 12.74
C LEU A 245 -2.74 16.11 13.92
N TYR A 246 -3.06 15.65 15.12
CA TYR A 246 -3.03 16.48 16.32
C TYR A 246 -1.70 16.31 17.09
N PRO A 247 -0.86 17.36 17.16
CA PRO A 247 0.39 17.30 17.91
C PRO A 247 0.13 17.33 19.43
N ILE A 248 0.32 16.19 20.10
CA ILE A 248 0.26 16.07 21.56
C ILE A 248 1.36 15.14 22.11
N TRP A 249 1.85 15.44 23.32
CA TRP A 249 2.71 14.53 24.08
C TRP A 249 1.89 13.36 24.63
N THR A 250 2.38 12.14 24.46
CA THR A 250 1.72 10.92 24.93
C THR A 250 2.74 10.01 25.60
N THR A 251 2.35 9.43 26.74
CA THR A 251 3.11 8.36 27.38
C THR A 251 2.58 7.02 26.88
N ALA A 252 3.45 6.15 26.37
CA ALA A 252 3.11 4.77 26.04
C ALA A 252 4.11 3.80 26.65
N ARG A 253 3.60 2.68 27.17
CA ARG A 253 4.39 1.50 27.51
C ARG A 253 4.52 0.65 26.25
N LEU A 254 5.67 0.00 26.07
CA LEU A 254 5.91 -0.74 24.83
C LEU A 254 5.06 -2.02 24.83
N HIS A 255 4.11 -2.11 23.90
CA HIS A 255 3.28 -3.28 23.67
C HIS A 255 3.72 -4.01 22.39
N ASP A 256 3.41 -5.31 22.34
CA ASP A 256 3.53 -6.13 21.14
C ASP A 256 2.58 -5.62 20.05
N ALA A 257 3.14 -5.33 18.87
CA ALA A 257 2.41 -4.79 17.73
C ALA A 257 1.55 -5.80 16.94
N SER A 258 1.49 -7.06 17.39
CA SER A 258 0.59 -8.12 16.91
C SER A 258 -0.61 -8.39 17.83
N GLY A 259 -0.49 -8.08 19.13
CA GLY A 259 -1.59 -8.14 20.11
C GLY A 259 -1.73 -9.42 20.89
N TYR A 260 -0.73 -10.30 20.86
CA TYR A 260 -0.66 -11.51 21.67
C TYR A 260 -0.39 -11.21 23.15
N SER A 261 0.37 -10.14 23.47
CA SER A 261 0.52 -9.66 24.86
C SER A 261 -0.48 -8.55 25.18
N ALA A 262 -1.44 -8.83 26.06
CA ALA A 262 -2.35 -7.82 26.61
C ALA A 262 -1.66 -6.88 27.64
N GLU A 263 -0.67 -7.40 28.37
CA GLU A 263 0.23 -6.61 29.23
C GLU A 263 1.29 -5.88 28.40
N PRO A 264 1.91 -4.80 28.95
CA PRO A 264 3.13 -4.23 28.41
C PRO A 264 4.28 -5.25 28.39
N LEU A 265 5.19 -5.11 27.43
CA LEU A 265 6.35 -5.98 27.28
C LEU A 265 7.37 -5.74 28.40
N ARG A 266 7.55 -6.77 29.23
CA ARG A 266 8.55 -6.82 30.31
C ARG A 266 9.86 -7.44 29.85
N PHE A 267 10.97 -6.77 30.18
CA PHE A 267 12.34 -7.17 29.89
C PHE A 267 13.04 -7.55 31.20
N ALA A 268 13.54 -8.79 31.30
CA ALA A 268 14.39 -9.22 32.40
C ALA A 268 15.79 -8.62 32.20
N LEU A 269 16.21 -7.75 33.12
CA LEU A 269 17.52 -7.13 33.12
C LEU A 269 18.29 -7.55 34.36
N THR A 270 19.57 -7.90 34.19
CA THR A 270 20.45 -8.31 35.29
C THR A 270 21.11 -7.11 35.96
N LYS A 271 21.62 -7.28 37.18
CA LYS A 271 22.36 -6.25 37.90
C LYS A 271 23.68 -5.91 37.18
N GLY A 272 23.72 -4.78 36.49
CA GLY A 272 24.90 -4.29 35.81
C GLY A 272 24.60 -3.17 34.81
N GLU A 273 25.59 -2.85 33.99
CA GLU A 273 25.44 -1.95 32.84
C GLU A 273 24.85 -2.73 31.65
N HIS A 274 23.71 -2.27 31.15
CA HIS A 274 23.02 -2.78 29.96
C HIS A 274 22.86 -1.66 28.91
N VAL A 275 22.77 -2.04 27.63
CA VAL A 275 22.51 -1.11 26.52
C VAL A 275 21.11 -1.35 25.97
N ILE A 276 20.22 -0.37 26.13
CA ILE A 276 18.87 -0.38 25.55
C ILE A 276 18.89 0.42 24.26
N THR A 277 18.46 -0.20 23.16
CA THR A 277 18.57 0.36 21.81
C THR A 277 17.21 0.45 21.15
N LEU A 278 16.89 1.63 20.62
CA LEU A 278 15.75 1.86 19.73
C LEU A 278 16.30 1.98 18.30
N ASN A 279 16.17 0.89 17.52
CA ASN A 279 16.46 0.91 16.10
C ASN A 279 15.23 1.41 15.31
N THR A 280 15.43 2.29 14.33
CA THR A 280 14.30 2.86 13.59
C THR A 280 13.83 1.94 12.46
N VAL A 281 12.51 1.73 12.37
CA VAL A 281 11.87 1.05 11.25
C VAL A 281 11.20 2.06 10.32
N ARG A 282 10.44 3.03 10.85
CA ARG A 282 9.96 4.19 10.08
C ARG A 282 9.67 5.40 10.98
N GLU A 283 9.64 6.58 10.36
CA GLU A 283 9.34 7.91 10.93
C GLU A 283 10.32 8.42 12.01
N PRO A 284 10.68 9.73 12.02
CA PRO A 284 11.42 10.34 13.12
C PRO A 284 10.57 10.39 14.40
N LEU A 285 11.25 10.50 15.54
CA LEU A 285 10.65 10.45 16.87
C LEU A 285 11.25 11.55 17.75
N ALA A 286 10.38 12.40 18.32
CA ALA A 286 10.76 13.31 19.40
C ALA A 286 10.42 12.69 20.75
N ILE A 287 11.42 12.59 21.63
CA ILE A 287 11.36 11.95 22.94
C ILE A 287 11.58 13.00 24.02
N LYS A 288 10.71 13.01 25.03
CA LYS A 288 10.85 13.86 26.22
C LYS A 288 11.34 13.08 27.44
N ARG A 289 11.01 11.78 27.52
CA ARG A 289 11.42 10.89 28.61
C ARG A 289 11.37 9.43 28.18
N ILE A 290 12.32 8.63 28.68
CA ILE A 290 12.26 7.16 28.71
C ILE A 290 12.40 6.74 30.17
N THR A 291 11.54 5.84 30.64
CA THR A 291 11.56 5.33 32.01
C THR A 291 11.40 3.80 31.98
N LEU A 292 12.23 3.09 32.73
CA LEU A 292 11.98 1.68 33.05
C LEU A 292 11.04 1.64 34.24
N VAL A 293 9.83 1.13 34.06
CA VAL A 293 8.78 1.11 35.09
C VAL A 293 8.57 -0.31 35.63
N PRO A 294 8.16 -0.46 36.91
CA PRO A 294 7.73 -1.75 37.45
C PRO A 294 6.45 -2.25 36.75
N ARG A 295 6.01 -3.47 37.07
CA ARG A 295 4.70 -3.98 36.61
C ARG A 295 3.56 -3.13 37.17
N GLU A 296 2.50 -2.99 36.39
CA GLU A 296 1.27 -2.29 36.78
C GLU A 296 0.36 -3.24 37.55
N GLU A 297 0.05 -2.93 38.82
CA GLU A 297 -0.98 -3.64 39.57
C GLU A 297 -2.34 -2.98 39.33
N VAL A 298 -3.17 -3.62 38.51
CA VAL A 298 -4.54 -3.19 38.20
C VAL A 298 -5.51 -4.01 39.05
N LEU A 299 -6.52 -3.36 39.65
CA LEU A 299 -7.54 -4.04 40.46
C LEU A 299 -8.44 -4.94 39.60
N SER A 300 -8.91 -6.06 40.16
CA SER A 300 -10.06 -6.78 39.56
C SER A 300 -11.34 -5.96 39.68
N TYR A 301 -12.35 -6.25 38.86
CA TYR A 301 -13.65 -5.56 38.89
C TYR A 301 -14.33 -5.61 40.27
N VAL A 302 -14.14 -6.70 41.01
CA VAL A 302 -14.68 -6.87 42.37
C VAL A 302 -14.00 -5.91 43.35
N GLU A 303 -12.66 -5.85 43.33
CA GLU A 303 -11.88 -4.97 44.20
C GLU A 303 -12.08 -3.49 43.83
N TYR A 304 -12.20 -3.17 42.54
CA TYR A 304 -12.58 -1.85 42.03
C TYR A 304 -13.94 -1.38 42.58
N LEU A 305 -14.95 -2.26 42.53
CA LEU A 305 -16.26 -1.96 43.12
C LEU A 305 -16.18 -1.73 44.62
N GLU A 306 -15.42 -2.53 45.38
CA GLU A 306 -15.25 -2.34 46.82
C GLU A 306 -14.47 -1.07 47.16
N TYR A 307 -13.39 -0.78 46.43
CA TYR A 307 -12.55 0.41 46.59
C TYR A 307 -13.35 1.72 46.48
N TYR A 308 -14.23 1.82 45.47
CA TYR A 308 -15.10 2.99 45.29
C TYR A 308 -16.30 3.01 46.25
N LYS A 309 -16.91 1.85 46.57
CA LYS A 309 -17.97 1.77 47.60
C LYS A 309 -17.46 2.19 48.99
N ASN A 310 -16.22 1.83 49.34
CA ASN A 310 -15.58 2.23 50.60
C ASN A 310 -15.29 3.75 50.66
N GLN A 311 -15.21 4.43 49.52
CA GLN A 311 -15.14 5.89 49.42
C GLN A 311 -16.53 6.57 49.38
N GLY A 312 -17.62 5.80 49.40
CA GLY A 312 -18.99 6.31 49.40
C GLY A 312 -19.62 6.55 48.03
N ALA A 313 -19.00 6.04 46.95
CA ALA A 313 -19.57 6.05 45.61
C ALA A 313 -20.95 5.37 45.55
N LYS A 314 -21.80 5.84 44.63
CA LYS A 314 -23.17 5.35 44.44
C LYS A 314 -23.45 5.09 42.97
N ASP A 315 -24.45 4.25 42.70
CA ASP A 315 -25.02 4.07 41.37
C ASP A 315 -25.78 5.34 40.96
N TYR A 316 -25.56 5.80 39.72
CA TYR A 316 -26.31 6.93 39.15
C TYR A 316 -27.80 6.58 39.08
N ALA A 317 -28.64 7.45 39.64
CA ALA A 317 -30.07 7.21 39.84
C ALA A 317 -30.98 8.14 39.02
N GLY A 318 -30.42 8.94 38.11
CA GLY A 318 -31.20 9.86 37.28
C GLY A 318 -31.83 9.22 36.04
N ASP A 319 -32.93 9.81 35.59
CA ASP A 319 -33.66 9.42 34.37
C ASP A 319 -32.98 9.90 33.06
N LYS A 320 -31.91 10.71 33.16
CA LYS A 320 -31.20 11.27 32.00
C LYS A 320 -30.05 10.34 31.58
N ALA A 321 -30.29 9.54 30.55
CA ALA A 321 -29.18 8.94 29.79
C ALA A 321 -28.56 9.99 28.85
N VAL A 322 -27.23 10.01 28.74
CA VAL A 322 -26.49 10.90 27.84
C VAL A 322 -25.98 10.09 26.66
N LYS A 323 -26.41 10.45 25.44
CA LYS A 323 -26.01 9.80 24.18
C LYS A 323 -24.99 10.67 23.44
N VAL A 324 -23.97 10.03 22.87
CA VAL A 324 -23.08 10.61 21.85
C VAL A 324 -23.17 9.73 20.60
N GLN A 325 -23.50 10.31 19.45
CA GLN A 325 -23.54 9.58 18.17
C GLN A 325 -22.10 9.25 17.74
N ALA A 326 -21.87 8.05 17.22
CA ALA A 326 -20.52 7.49 17.11
C ALA A 326 -19.68 8.15 16.00
N GLU A 327 -20.30 8.79 15.01
CA GLU A 327 -19.62 9.54 13.96
C GLU A 327 -18.97 10.86 14.43
N TYR A 328 -19.11 11.20 15.72
CA TYR A 328 -18.50 12.37 16.37
C TYR A 328 -17.44 11.98 17.42
N PRO A 329 -16.30 11.37 17.02
CA PRO A 329 -15.20 11.10 17.94
C PRO A 329 -14.52 12.40 18.40
N THR A 330 -13.87 12.37 19.55
CA THR A 330 -12.97 13.44 20.02
C THR A 330 -11.58 13.25 19.41
N PHE A 331 -11.06 12.02 19.44
CA PHE A 331 -9.80 11.62 18.82
C PHE A 331 -9.88 10.22 18.18
N THR A 332 -9.07 9.96 17.16
CA THR A 332 -8.75 8.61 16.67
C THR A 332 -7.24 8.36 16.66
N SER A 333 -6.82 7.10 16.81
CA SER A 333 -5.40 6.69 16.74
C SER A 333 -4.78 6.81 15.34
N ASP A 334 -5.64 6.94 14.34
CA ASP A 334 -5.37 6.60 12.95
C ASP A 334 -6.32 7.40 12.03
N LYS A 335 -5.83 7.81 10.86
CA LYS A 335 -6.59 8.57 9.84
C LYS A 335 -7.55 7.68 9.05
N THR A 336 -7.34 6.36 9.05
CA THR A 336 -8.24 5.36 8.46
C THR A 336 -9.61 5.31 9.15
N ILE A 337 -9.71 5.65 10.43
CA ILE A 337 -10.93 5.51 11.25
C ILE A 337 -11.87 6.71 11.05
N TYR A 338 -12.48 6.80 9.86
CA TYR A 338 -13.41 7.88 9.48
C TYR A 338 -14.88 7.47 9.49
N GLN A 339 -15.74 8.48 9.47
CA GLN A 339 -17.19 8.38 9.44
C GLN A 339 -17.70 7.62 8.20
N LEU A 340 -18.64 6.72 8.43
CA LEU A 340 -19.29 5.83 7.47
C LEU A 340 -20.78 6.14 7.34
N ASN A 341 -21.44 5.44 6.40
CA ASN A 341 -22.85 5.56 6.08
C ASN A 341 -23.44 4.16 5.98
N ASP A 342 -23.88 3.63 7.12
CA ASP A 342 -24.74 2.45 7.13
C ASP A 342 -26.12 2.77 6.54
N ARG A 343 -26.68 1.79 5.83
CA ARG A 343 -28.06 1.82 5.31
C ARG A 343 -28.79 0.48 5.48
N SER A 344 -28.21 -0.47 6.22
CA SER A 344 -28.77 -1.80 6.50
C SER A 344 -29.97 -1.70 7.42
N SER A 345 -29.87 -0.94 8.52
CA SER A 345 -30.99 -0.71 9.43
C SER A 345 -31.88 0.45 8.99
N ALA A 346 -33.15 0.42 9.41
CA ALA A 346 -34.05 1.57 9.34
C ALA A 346 -33.86 2.57 10.50
N ILE A 347 -33.17 2.19 11.58
CA ILE A 347 -33.06 3.00 12.81
C ILE A 347 -31.64 3.44 13.17
N THR A 348 -30.66 3.28 12.29
CA THR A 348 -29.34 3.94 12.41
C THR A 348 -29.53 5.47 12.34
N GLU A 349 -28.90 6.21 13.24
CA GLU A 349 -29.19 7.64 13.44
C GLU A 349 -28.06 8.52 12.86
N PRO A 350 -28.29 9.35 11.83
CA PRO A 350 -29.51 9.52 11.01
C PRO A 350 -29.58 8.63 9.74
N GLN A 351 -30.79 8.20 9.36
CA GLN A 351 -31.09 7.58 8.06
C GLN A 351 -31.72 8.57 7.08
N HIS A 352 -31.35 8.51 5.80
CA HIS A 352 -32.12 9.15 4.72
C HIS A 352 -32.40 8.20 3.55
N ALA A 353 -33.55 8.38 2.88
CA ALA A 353 -34.02 7.45 1.84
C ALA A 353 -33.26 7.57 0.51
N ALA A 354 -32.88 8.78 0.13
CA ALA A 354 -32.25 9.07 -1.17
C ALA A 354 -30.80 9.60 -1.08
N LEU A 355 -30.38 10.10 0.09
CA LEU A 355 -29.11 10.81 0.28
C LEU A 355 -28.20 10.01 1.19
N GLN A 356 -26.90 10.22 1.05
CA GLN A 356 -25.90 9.69 1.98
C GLN A 356 -25.85 10.58 3.24
N ARG A 357 -25.82 9.93 4.40
CA ARG A 357 -25.71 10.54 5.73
C ARG A 357 -24.62 9.80 6.48
N LEU A 358 -23.81 10.52 7.25
CA LEU A 358 -22.72 9.92 8.02
C LEU A 358 -23.26 9.54 9.41
N ASN A 359 -23.37 8.25 9.70
CA ASN A 359 -24.19 7.73 10.81
C ASN A 359 -23.60 6.49 11.50
N SER A 360 -22.36 6.14 11.16
CA SER A 360 -21.61 5.10 11.83
C SER A 360 -20.11 5.39 11.77
N ILE A 361 -19.31 4.67 12.56
CA ILE A 361 -17.85 4.70 12.48
C ILE A 361 -17.28 3.30 12.72
N GLY A 362 -16.08 3.03 12.17
CA GLY A 362 -15.36 1.79 12.37
C GLY A 362 -15.64 0.75 11.29
N GLY A 363 -16.23 -0.38 11.66
CA GLY A 363 -16.43 -1.51 10.75
C GLY A 363 -15.08 -2.06 10.26
N ASP A 364 -14.90 -2.17 8.95
CA ASP A 364 -13.62 -2.56 8.33
C ASP A 364 -12.52 -1.49 8.47
N LYS A 365 -12.86 -0.28 8.94
CA LYS A 365 -11.91 0.83 9.18
C LYS A 365 -11.34 0.87 10.60
N TRP A 366 -11.82 0.03 11.51
CA TRP A 366 -11.35 -0.03 12.90
C TRP A 366 -11.22 -1.49 13.34
N THR A 367 -10.10 -2.10 12.97
CA THR A 367 -9.92 -3.56 12.97
C THR A 367 -8.54 -4.05 13.41
N TYR A 368 -7.50 -3.22 13.37
CA TYR A 368 -6.14 -3.62 13.72
C TYR A 368 -5.82 -3.32 15.19
N VAL A 369 -5.08 -4.21 15.85
CA VAL A 369 -4.67 -4.05 17.25
C VAL A 369 -3.98 -2.71 17.49
N GLY A 370 -4.30 -2.07 18.62
CA GLY A 370 -3.80 -0.75 19.00
C GLY A 370 -4.50 0.41 18.29
N GLN A 371 -5.38 0.17 17.32
CA GLN A 371 -6.27 1.22 16.83
C GLN A 371 -7.31 1.60 17.89
N TRP A 372 -7.55 2.88 18.12
CA TRP A 372 -8.47 3.35 19.15
C TRP A 372 -9.29 4.57 18.71
N ILE A 373 -10.47 4.70 19.35
CA ILE A 373 -11.37 5.87 19.24
C ILE A 373 -11.63 6.38 20.66
N GLU A 374 -11.52 7.68 20.86
CA GLU A 374 -11.81 8.34 22.13
C GLU A 374 -12.98 9.33 21.98
N TYR A 375 -13.89 9.30 22.95
CA TYR A 375 -15.05 10.19 23.05
C TYR A 375 -15.06 10.90 24.41
N GLU A 376 -15.37 12.18 24.41
CA GLU A 376 -15.67 12.95 25.62
C GLU A 376 -17.18 12.95 25.90
N ILE A 377 -17.55 12.56 27.12
CA ILE A 377 -18.95 12.51 27.58
C ILE A 377 -19.09 13.24 28.91
N THR A 378 -20.07 14.14 29.01
CA THR A 378 -20.40 14.85 30.25
C THR A 378 -21.27 14.00 31.16
N ALA A 379 -20.75 13.59 32.32
CA ALA A 379 -21.53 12.90 33.36
C ALA A 379 -22.26 13.92 34.25
N PRO A 380 -23.57 13.74 34.54
CA PRO A 380 -24.36 14.70 35.33
C PRO A 380 -23.98 14.86 36.81
N GLU A 381 -23.41 13.81 37.43
CA GLU A 381 -22.95 13.79 38.83
C GLU A 381 -21.92 12.66 39.04
N ASP A 382 -21.10 12.75 40.10
CA ASP A 382 -20.17 11.69 40.51
C ASP A 382 -20.92 10.37 40.83
N GLY A 383 -20.58 9.27 40.14
CA GLY A 383 -21.22 7.98 40.40
C GLY A 383 -20.86 6.85 39.42
N PHE A 384 -21.45 5.67 39.65
CA PHE A 384 -21.36 4.52 38.76
C PHE A 384 -22.43 4.57 37.66
N TYR A 385 -22.00 4.42 36.41
CA TYR A 385 -22.86 4.35 35.22
C TYR A 385 -22.68 3.02 34.51
N ASN A 386 -23.69 2.57 33.74
CA ASN A 386 -23.46 1.59 32.69
C ASN A 386 -23.16 2.32 31.38
N ILE A 387 -22.04 1.99 30.74
CA ILE A 387 -21.73 2.38 29.36
C ILE A 387 -22.37 1.34 28.43
N VAL A 388 -23.18 1.82 27.49
CA VAL A 388 -23.98 1.03 26.53
C VAL A 388 -23.66 1.50 25.11
N LEU A 389 -23.52 0.57 24.17
CA LEU A 389 -23.24 0.88 22.77
C LEU A 389 -24.30 0.26 21.85
N ARG A 390 -24.67 0.97 20.78
CA ARG A 390 -25.28 0.35 19.59
C ARG A 390 -24.17 0.04 18.59
N TYR A 391 -24.00 -1.24 18.27
CA TYR A 391 -22.91 -1.76 17.47
C TYR A 391 -23.35 -2.82 16.46
N ASN A 392 -22.57 -2.97 15.40
CA ASN A 392 -22.72 -4.01 14.40
C ASN A 392 -21.45 -4.87 14.35
N GLN A 393 -21.63 -6.19 14.39
CA GLN A 393 -20.58 -7.19 14.17
C GLN A 393 -21.17 -8.33 13.33
N SER A 394 -21.39 -8.04 12.05
CA SER A 394 -21.89 -8.99 11.04
C SER A 394 -20.77 -9.55 10.15
N ILE A 395 -19.54 -9.67 10.67
CA ILE A 395 -18.34 -10.03 9.88
C ILE A 395 -17.69 -11.33 10.38
N MET A 396 -17.59 -11.51 11.70
CA MET A 396 -16.84 -12.60 12.33
C MET A 396 -17.75 -13.77 12.72
N GLU A 397 -18.31 -14.46 11.72
CA GLU A 397 -19.31 -15.53 11.92
C GLU A 397 -18.84 -16.59 12.94
N GLY A 398 -19.66 -16.82 13.97
CA GLY A 398 -19.37 -17.78 15.03
C GLY A 398 -18.24 -17.38 15.99
N MET A 399 -17.81 -16.11 15.97
CA MET A 399 -16.79 -15.54 16.86
C MET A 399 -17.28 -14.22 17.47
N TYR A 400 -16.39 -13.50 18.13
CA TYR A 400 -16.61 -12.17 18.68
C TYR A 400 -15.36 -11.31 18.48
N VAL A 401 -15.47 -10.00 18.68
CA VAL A 401 -14.31 -9.09 18.72
C VAL A 401 -14.18 -8.44 20.10
N SER A 402 -12.97 -8.06 20.48
CA SER A 402 -12.67 -7.47 21.80
C SER A 402 -12.31 -5.98 21.71
N ARG A 403 -12.56 -5.24 22.79
CA ARG A 403 -12.02 -3.90 23.02
C ARG A 403 -11.53 -3.73 24.46
N LYS A 404 -10.38 -3.07 24.59
CA LYS A 404 -9.86 -2.52 25.84
C LYS A 404 -10.53 -1.16 26.08
N ILE A 405 -11.01 -0.94 27.30
CA ILE A 405 -11.79 0.24 27.67
C ILE A 405 -11.01 1.05 28.71
N LEU A 406 -10.60 2.25 28.33
CA LEU A 406 -9.86 3.17 29.19
C LEU A 406 -10.76 4.36 29.56
N ILE A 407 -10.75 4.74 30.84
CA ILE A 407 -11.51 5.88 31.37
C ILE A 407 -10.51 6.95 31.80
N ASN A 408 -10.62 8.15 31.24
CA ASN A 408 -9.69 9.26 31.48
C ASN A 408 -8.21 8.94 31.19
N GLY A 409 -7.95 7.93 30.34
CA GLY A 409 -6.62 7.45 29.97
C GLY A 409 -6.12 6.23 30.75
N GLU A 410 -6.79 5.86 31.85
CA GLU A 410 -6.40 4.77 32.75
C GLU A 410 -7.28 3.52 32.53
N LEU A 411 -6.73 2.33 32.81
CA LEU A 411 -7.50 1.08 32.80
C LEU A 411 -8.21 0.93 34.16
N PRO A 412 -9.55 0.98 34.23
CA PRO A 412 -10.25 1.10 35.51
C PRO A 412 -10.20 -0.20 36.34
N PHE A 413 -10.17 -1.36 35.68
CA PHE A 413 -10.03 -2.69 36.28
C PHE A 413 -9.58 -3.69 35.21
N GLU A 414 -9.02 -4.84 35.61
CA GLU A 414 -8.40 -5.83 34.71
C GLU A 414 -9.34 -6.27 33.58
N GLU A 415 -10.59 -6.63 33.90
CA GLU A 415 -11.56 -7.15 32.92
C GLU A 415 -12.06 -6.09 31.93
N ALA A 416 -11.84 -4.79 32.19
CA ALA A 416 -12.09 -3.72 31.21
C ALA A 416 -11.16 -3.82 29.99
N SER A 417 -10.06 -4.59 30.08
CA SER A 417 -9.18 -4.86 28.94
C SER A 417 -9.81 -5.75 27.87
N ASN A 418 -10.82 -6.56 28.22
CA ASN A 418 -11.29 -7.68 27.40
C ASN A 418 -12.79 -7.62 27.07
N CYS A 419 -13.39 -6.43 26.98
CA CYS A 419 -14.82 -6.28 26.70
C CYS A 419 -15.20 -6.86 25.32
N ARG A 420 -16.19 -7.76 25.28
CA ARG A 420 -16.55 -8.56 24.10
C ARG A 420 -17.77 -8.05 23.35
N PHE A 421 -17.71 -8.14 22.02
CA PHE A 421 -18.77 -7.80 21.08
C PHE A 421 -19.05 -9.00 20.18
N ASN A 422 -20.13 -9.73 20.48
CA ASN A 422 -20.46 -11.00 19.82
C ASN A 422 -21.09 -10.78 18.45
N PHE A 423 -20.81 -11.69 17.51
CA PHE A 423 -21.41 -11.71 16.17
C PHE A 423 -22.95 -11.70 16.21
N ASP A 424 -23.56 -11.04 15.22
CA ASP A 424 -24.99 -11.07 14.91
C ASP A 424 -25.19 -10.61 13.46
N ASP A 425 -26.21 -11.12 12.77
CA ASP A 425 -26.57 -10.64 11.42
C ASP A 425 -27.19 -9.23 11.44
N THR A 426 -27.42 -8.67 12.63
CA THR A 426 -28.13 -7.40 12.84
C THR A 426 -27.47 -6.51 13.91
N TRP A 427 -27.82 -5.22 13.90
CA TRP A 427 -27.36 -4.27 14.92
C TRP A 427 -27.76 -4.73 16.34
N ARG A 428 -26.80 -4.70 17.26
CA ARG A 428 -26.96 -5.04 18.68
C ARG A 428 -26.93 -3.79 19.55
N VAL A 429 -27.57 -3.86 20.72
CA VAL A 429 -27.40 -2.90 21.82
C VAL A 429 -27.06 -3.69 23.08
N ALA A 430 -25.93 -3.39 23.71
CA ALA A 430 -25.52 -4.00 24.98
C ALA A 430 -24.66 -3.03 25.82
N GLY A 431 -24.63 -3.28 27.13
CA GLY A 431 -23.61 -2.69 28.01
C GLY A 431 -22.30 -3.47 27.96
N LEU A 432 -21.19 -2.80 28.28
CA LEU A 432 -19.85 -3.41 28.27
C LEU A 432 -19.72 -4.58 29.26
N HIS A 433 -19.12 -5.69 28.80
CA HIS A 433 -18.87 -6.91 29.58
C HIS A 433 -17.80 -7.75 28.87
N ASP A 434 -16.95 -8.44 29.62
CA ASP A 434 -15.96 -9.42 29.11
C ASP A 434 -16.55 -10.77 28.68
N GLY A 435 -17.84 -10.99 28.89
CA GLY A 435 -18.52 -12.28 28.64
C GLY A 435 -18.18 -13.42 29.60
N LYS A 436 -17.33 -13.24 30.63
CA LYS A 436 -16.96 -14.29 31.61
C LYS A 436 -17.32 -13.93 33.06
N THR A 437 -17.05 -12.71 33.51
CA THR A 437 -17.20 -12.31 34.92
C THR A 437 -18.64 -12.40 35.40
N GLN A 438 -18.89 -13.14 36.49
CA GLN A 438 -20.24 -13.30 37.04
C GLN A 438 -20.66 -12.05 37.82
N LEU A 439 -21.56 -11.28 37.23
CA LEU A 439 -22.12 -10.06 37.83
C LEU A 439 -23.20 -10.35 38.89
N PRO A 440 -23.49 -9.40 39.81
CA PRO A 440 -24.56 -9.53 40.80
C PRO A 440 -25.94 -9.80 40.19
N GLU A 441 -26.82 -10.46 40.94
CA GLU A 441 -28.15 -10.87 40.46
C GLU A 441 -29.00 -9.67 39.99
N GLY A 442 -29.23 -9.59 38.67
CA GLY A 442 -29.96 -8.51 38.00
C GLY A 442 -29.09 -7.62 37.11
N GLU A 443 -27.78 -7.58 37.33
CA GLU A 443 -26.82 -6.81 36.53
C GLU A 443 -26.36 -7.61 35.30
N LYS A 444 -26.01 -6.91 34.21
CA LYS A 444 -25.68 -7.50 32.89
C LYS A 444 -24.54 -6.80 32.13
N SER A 445 -23.89 -5.84 32.76
CA SER A 445 -22.78 -5.07 32.21
C SER A 445 -22.02 -4.42 33.35
N PHE A 446 -20.72 -4.20 33.16
CA PHE A 446 -19.87 -3.54 34.14
C PHE A 446 -20.36 -2.12 34.47
N LYS A 447 -19.99 -1.69 35.69
CA LYS A 447 -20.18 -0.34 36.19
C LYS A 447 -18.88 0.43 36.10
N PHE A 448 -18.92 1.65 35.58
CA PHE A 448 -17.77 2.54 35.49
C PHE A 448 -18.04 3.78 36.34
N TYR A 449 -17.10 4.12 37.22
CA TYR A 449 -17.15 5.35 37.99
C TYR A 449 -16.77 6.53 37.09
N LEU A 450 -17.66 7.51 36.96
CA LEU A 450 -17.44 8.76 36.24
C LEU A 450 -17.54 9.92 37.23
N LYS A 451 -16.73 10.97 37.01
CA LYS A 451 -16.75 12.22 37.79
C LYS A 451 -17.72 13.22 37.16
N GLU A 452 -18.31 14.12 37.94
CA GLU A 452 -19.13 15.23 37.43
C GLU A 452 -18.36 16.04 36.36
N GLY A 453 -18.98 16.30 35.22
CA GLY A 453 -18.35 16.97 34.08
C GLY A 453 -17.78 16.01 33.03
N VAL A 454 -16.79 16.45 32.27
CA VAL A 454 -16.26 15.72 31.10
C VAL A 454 -15.39 14.54 31.53
N ASN A 455 -15.71 13.35 31.00
CA ASN A 455 -14.88 12.16 31.12
C ASN A 455 -14.54 11.65 29.71
N LYS A 456 -13.29 11.19 29.52
CA LYS A 456 -12.86 10.54 28.28
C LYS A 456 -13.12 9.03 28.37
N ILE A 457 -13.74 8.47 27.34
CA ILE A 457 -13.94 7.03 27.16
C ILE A 457 -13.21 6.64 25.87
N ARG A 458 -12.14 5.86 25.99
CA ARG A 458 -11.38 5.33 24.85
C ARG A 458 -11.64 3.84 24.70
N LEU A 459 -11.96 3.43 23.48
CA LEU A 459 -12.07 2.04 23.08
C LEU A 459 -10.89 1.70 22.17
N GLU A 460 -10.14 0.65 22.49
CA GLU A 460 -8.93 0.23 21.79
C GLU A 460 -9.07 -1.22 21.32
N VAL A 461 -8.62 -1.51 20.09
CA VAL A 461 -8.64 -2.86 19.51
C VAL A 461 -7.60 -3.74 20.18
N VAL A 462 -8.06 -4.89 20.70
CA VAL A 462 -7.22 -5.96 21.24
C VAL A 462 -7.78 -7.32 20.81
N LEU A 463 -6.98 -8.39 20.90
CA LEU A 463 -7.45 -9.75 20.62
C LEU A 463 -8.26 -10.35 21.79
N GLY A 464 -8.08 -9.85 23.01
CA GLY A 464 -8.69 -10.41 24.22
C GLY A 464 -8.32 -11.88 24.42
N ASP A 465 -9.26 -12.72 24.86
CA ASP A 465 -8.99 -14.16 25.09
C ASP A 465 -8.59 -14.96 23.84
N MET A 466 -8.68 -14.37 22.65
CA MET A 466 -8.16 -14.97 21.42
C MET A 466 -6.63 -14.80 21.29
N ALA A 467 -5.99 -13.93 22.09
CA ALA A 467 -4.55 -13.68 22.07
C ALA A 467 -3.73 -14.98 22.25
N ASP A 468 -3.94 -15.70 23.35
CA ASP A 468 -3.38 -17.04 23.62
C ASP A 468 -3.55 -18.01 22.45
N ILE A 469 -4.77 -18.06 21.90
CA ILE A 469 -5.16 -18.99 20.85
C ILE A 469 -4.38 -18.69 19.56
N LEU A 470 -4.24 -17.42 19.22
CA LEU A 470 -3.56 -16.97 18.01
C LEU A 470 -2.03 -17.04 18.16
N SER A 471 -1.45 -16.68 19.32
CA SER A 471 -0.03 -16.91 19.63
C SER A 471 0.33 -18.40 19.51
N ALA A 472 -0.48 -19.28 20.13
CA ALA A 472 -0.22 -20.71 20.08
C ALA A 472 -0.34 -21.26 18.64
N VAL A 473 -1.35 -20.84 17.87
CA VAL A 473 -1.49 -21.23 16.46
C VAL A 473 -0.37 -20.70 15.58
N GLU A 474 0.11 -19.47 15.77
CA GLU A 474 1.24 -18.93 15.02
C GLU A 474 2.53 -19.70 15.35
N ASN A 475 2.81 -19.95 16.62
CA ASN A 475 3.99 -20.72 17.03
C ASN A 475 3.95 -22.17 16.50
N ILE A 476 2.75 -22.77 16.41
CA ILE A 476 2.54 -24.07 15.75
C ILE A 476 2.72 -23.97 14.24
N LEU A 477 2.22 -22.92 13.58
CA LEU A 477 2.35 -22.69 12.13
C LEU A 477 3.82 -22.50 11.74
N LEU A 478 4.55 -21.62 12.43
CA LEU A 478 5.99 -21.38 12.24
C LEU A 478 6.80 -22.66 12.44
N THR A 479 6.55 -23.38 13.55
CA THR A 479 7.21 -24.66 13.85
C THR A 479 6.88 -25.73 12.80
N SER A 480 5.62 -25.83 12.38
CA SER A 480 5.18 -26.81 11.38
C SER A 480 5.69 -26.48 9.98
N ASN A 481 5.80 -25.20 9.62
CA ASN A 481 6.46 -24.75 8.39
C ASN A 481 7.96 -25.09 8.41
N ALA A 482 8.65 -24.90 9.55
CA ALA A 482 10.04 -25.34 9.70
C ALA A 482 10.19 -26.87 9.58
N TYR A 483 9.28 -27.65 10.17
CA TYR A 483 9.23 -29.10 9.99
C TYR A 483 8.92 -29.52 8.55
N TYR A 484 7.97 -28.85 7.89
CA TYR A 484 7.66 -29.05 6.49
C TYR A 484 8.89 -28.79 5.60
N ARG A 485 9.58 -27.64 5.77
CA ARG A 485 10.82 -27.32 5.05
C ARG A 485 11.92 -28.36 5.32
N LYS A 486 12.11 -28.80 6.56
CA LYS A 486 13.06 -29.87 6.91
C LYS A 486 12.72 -31.21 6.23
N ILE A 487 11.43 -31.60 6.17
CA ILE A 487 10.99 -32.82 5.48
C ILE A 487 11.21 -32.68 3.97
N LEU A 488 10.83 -31.53 3.39
CA LEU A 488 11.05 -31.18 1.99
C LEU A 488 12.54 -31.30 1.61
N MET A 489 13.45 -30.79 2.45
CA MET A 489 14.91 -30.94 2.28
C MET A 489 15.37 -32.40 2.16
N LEU A 490 14.76 -33.34 2.87
CA LEU A 490 15.09 -34.77 2.78
C LEU A 490 14.37 -35.49 1.62
N THR A 491 13.15 -35.08 1.30
CA THR A 491 12.22 -35.91 0.53
C THR A 491 12.04 -35.53 -0.94
N GLY A 492 12.24 -34.24 -1.27
CA GLY A 492 11.81 -33.65 -2.53
C GLY A 492 10.37 -33.11 -2.48
N PRO A 493 9.99 -32.20 -3.41
CA PRO A 493 8.63 -31.66 -3.48
C PRO A 493 7.58 -32.70 -3.90
N GLU A 494 8.01 -33.70 -4.68
CA GLU A 494 7.20 -34.87 -5.06
C GLU A 494 7.87 -36.14 -4.47
N PRO A 495 7.52 -36.52 -3.23
CA PRO A 495 8.17 -37.62 -2.54
C PRO A 495 7.63 -38.99 -2.97
N ASP A 496 8.51 -39.97 -3.14
CA ASP A 496 8.14 -41.34 -3.52
C ASP A 496 7.41 -42.04 -2.37
N GLU A 497 6.11 -42.32 -2.55
CA GLU A 497 5.25 -42.98 -1.56
C GLU A 497 5.73 -44.37 -1.13
N TYR A 498 6.56 -45.04 -1.94
CA TYR A 498 7.05 -46.40 -1.71
C TYR A 498 8.46 -46.45 -1.12
N ARG A 499 9.13 -45.29 -1.00
CA ARG A 499 10.49 -45.18 -0.48
C ARG A 499 10.52 -45.02 1.04
N ASP A 500 11.30 -45.86 1.71
CA ASP A 500 11.67 -45.59 3.12
C ASP A 500 12.76 -44.51 3.17
N TYR A 501 12.37 -43.30 3.58
CA TYR A 501 13.27 -42.18 3.83
C TYR A 501 13.94 -42.23 5.22
N GLY A 502 13.58 -43.17 6.09
CA GLY A 502 14.26 -43.39 7.37
C GLY A 502 14.06 -42.27 8.41
N PHE A 503 12.94 -41.53 8.35
CA PHE A 503 12.65 -40.38 9.23
C PHE A 503 12.87 -40.66 10.74
N GLU A 504 12.57 -41.87 11.21
CA GLU A 504 12.77 -42.28 12.62
C GLU A 504 14.24 -42.23 13.07
N LYS A 505 15.18 -42.27 12.13
CA LYS A 505 16.63 -42.22 12.38
C LYS A 505 17.23 -40.86 12.03
N LEU A 506 16.72 -40.23 10.97
CA LEU A 506 17.27 -38.96 10.44
C LEU A 506 16.65 -37.72 11.09
N MET A 507 15.40 -37.79 11.56
CA MET A 507 14.59 -36.64 11.97
C MET A 507 13.66 -36.94 13.17
N PRO A 508 14.11 -37.64 14.23
CA PRO A 508 13.25 -38.05 15.33
C PRO A 508 12.65 -36.86 16.09
N GLU A 509 13.30 -35.69 16.07
CA GLU A 509 12.81 -34.47 16.70
C GLU A 509 11.62 -33.88 15.92
N VAL A 510 11.64 -33.97 14.58
CA VAL A 510 10.49 -33.58 13.74
C VAL A 510 9.30 -34.50 13.99
N LEU A 511 9.52 -35.82 14.06
CA LEU A 511 8.44 -36.78 14.36
C LEU A 511 7.83 -36.61 15.76
N LYS A 512 8.61 -36.12 16.73
CA LYS A 512 8.09 -35.74 18.05
C LYS A 512 7.31 -34.42 17.96
N GLY A 513 7.89 -33.41 17.33
CA GLY A 513 7.29 -32.09 17.18
C GLY A 513 5.95 -32.11 16.44
N LEU A 514 5.81 -32.88 15.36
CA LEU A 514 4.55 -33.07 14.65
C LEU A 514 3.44 -33.67 15.53
N LYS A 515 3.78 -34.58 16.47
CA LYS A 515 2.81 -35.12 17.43
C LYS A 515 2.41 -34.09 18.49
N GLN A 516 3.37 -33.27 18.92
CA GLN A 516 3.12 -32.22 19.91
C GLN A 516 2.19 -31.17 19.30
N ALA A 517 2.59 -30.56 18.18
CA ALA A 517 1.78 -29.59 17.43
C ALA A 517 0.37 -30.11 17.09
N ALA A 518 0.22 -31.42 16.82
CA ALA A 518 -1.10 -32.01 16.62
C ALA A 518 -1.95 -32.08 17.90
N ALA A 519 -1.36 -32.44 19.05
CA ALA A 519 -2.04 -32.42 20.34
C ALA A 519 -2.42 -30.99 20.73
N ASP A 520 -1.46 -30.07 20.62
CA ASP A 520 -1.64 -28.65 20.92
C ASP A 520 -2.80 -28.05 20.09
N LEU A 521 -2.93 -28.38 18.80
CA LEU A 521 -4.06 -27.94 17.97
C LEU A 521 -5.42 -28.53 18.38
N TYR A 522 -5.48 -29.76 18.90
CA TYR A 522 -6.72 -30.30 19.45
C TYR A 522 -7.12 -29.58 20.74
N ASP A 523 -6.16 -29.31 21.62
CA ASP A 523 -6.38 -28.57 22.87
C ASP A 523 -6.78 -27.11 22.58
N ILE A 524 -6.17 -26.47 21.57
CA ILE A 524 -6.58 -25.14 21.08
C ILE A 524 -7.99 -25.18 20.46
N SER A 525 -8.37 -26.22 19.69
CA SER A 525 -9.75 -26.33 19.18
C SER A 525 -10.77 -26.50 20.33
N ALA A 526 -10.38 -27.17 21.42
CA ALA A 526 -11.20 -27.24 22.63
C ALA A 526 -11.32 -25.86 23.31
N ARG A 527 -10.21 -25.16 23.55
CA ARG A 527 -10.18 -23.78 24.09
C ARG A 527 -11.00 -22.82 23.22
N LEU A 528 -10.90 -22.90 21.90
CA LEU A 528 -11.68 -22.08 20.97
C LEU A 528 -13.19 -22.33 21.10
N THR A 529 -13.59 -23.60 21.29
CA THR A 529 -15.00 -23.97 21.51
C THR A 529 -15.52 -23.42 22.85
N GLU A 530 -14.69 -23.47 23.90
CA GLU A 530 -15.00 -22.90 25.22
C GLU A 530 -15.11 -21.37 25.18
N VAL A 531 -14.15 -20.71 24.50
CA VAL A 531 -14.06 -19.24 24.39
C VAL A 531 -15.19 -18.63 23.56
N THR A 532 -15.58 -19.27 22.45
CA THR A 532 -16.66 -18.79 21.55
C THR A 532 -18.05 -19.35 21.88
N GLY A 533 -18.14 -20.45 22.64
CA GLY A 533 -19.38 -21.17 22.92
C GLY A 533 -19.94 -21.99 21.75
N ILE A 534 -19.28 -21.99 20.58
CA ILE A 534 -19.74 -22.64 19.34
C ILE A 534 -18.61 -23.49 18.76
N ARG A 535 -18.93 -24.69 18.25
CA ARG A 535 -18.01 -25.48 17.42
C ARG A 535 -18.39 -25.33 15.95
N GLY A 536 -17.57 -24.62 15.19
CA GLY A 536 -17.88 -24.18 13.82
C GLY A 536 -16.79 -24.50 12.80
N ALA A 537 -16.80 -23.76 11.68
CA ALA A 537 -15.83 -23.92 10.59
C ALA A 537 -14.37 -23.69 11.04
N ASN A 538 -14.17 -22.76 11.98
CA ASN A 538 -12.85 -22.43 12.56
C ASN A 538 -12.17 -23.65 13.18
N ASN A 539 -12.88 -24.37 14.07
CA ASN A 539 -12.42 -25.65 14.63
C ASN A 539 -12.10 -26.67 13.53
N GLY A 540 -12.92 -26.72 12.49
CA GLY A 540 -12.73 -27.59 11.34
C GLY A 540 -11.48 -27.30 10.50
N THR A 541 -10.88 -26.10 10.62
CA THR A 541 -9.58 -25.78 10.02
C THR A 541 -8.44 -26.28 10.91
N LEU A 542 -8.46 -25.95 12.21
CA LEU A 542 -7.47 -26.42 13.19
C LEU A 542 -7.38 -27.95 13.24
N GLU A 543 -8.53 -28.63 13.29
CA GLU A 543 -8.61 -30.09 13.39
C GLU A 543 -8.13 -30.80 12.12
N LYS A 544 -8.28 -30.21 10.91
CA LYS A 544 -7.70 -30.76 9.68
C LYS A 544 -6.18 -30.80 9.74
N VAL A 545 -5.56 -29.72 10.23
CA VAL A 545 -4.12 -29.65 10.45
C VAL A 545 -3.70 -30.67 11.51
N ALA A 546 -4.38 -30.70 12.67
CA ALA A 546 -4.10 -31.67 13.73
C ALA A 546 -4.14 -33.14 13.23
N ILE A 547 -5.13 -33.49 12.40
CA ILE A 547 -5.27 -34.82 11.77
C ILE A 547 -4.08 -35.15 10.85
N ILE A 548 -3.55 -34.19 10.09
CA ILE A 548 -2.43 -34.46 9.16
C ILE A 548 -1.09 -34.54 9.91
N LEU A 549 -0.85 -33.63 10.87
CA LEU A 549 0.36 -33.64 11.70
C LEU A 549 0.45 -34.90 12.58
N ASP A 550 -0.66 -35.31 13.23
CA ASP A 550 -0.69 -36.54 14.04
C ASP A 550 -0.40 -37.78 13.19
N ARG A 551 -1.03 -37.86 12.01
CA ARG A 551 -0.84 -38.96 11.05
C ARG A 551 0.62 -39.06 10.62
N MET A 552 1.25 -37.94 10.28
CA MET A 552 2.65 -37.88 9.85
C MET A 552 3.60 -38.26 10.98
N GLY A 553 3.41 -37.70 12.18
CA GLY A 553 4.23 -38.02 13.35
C GLY A 553 4.08 -39.48 13.81
N ARG A 554 2.86 -40.03 13.86
CA ARG A 554 2.61 -41.42 14.29
C ARG A 554 2.92 -42.47 13.22
N ARG A 555 2.92 -42.13 11.94
CA ARG A 555 3.17 -43.05 10.83
C ARG A 555 4.15 -42.42 9.83
N PRO A 556 5.47 -42.51 10.09
CA PRO A 556 6.48 -41.89 9.24
C PRO A 556 6.44 -42.38 7.78
N ASN A 557 6.01 -43.64 7.57
CA ASN A 557 5.76 -44.21 6.24
C ASN A 557 4.51 -43.63 5.51
N LYS A 558 3.87 -42.59 6.05
CA LYS A 558 2.84 -41.80 5.37
C LYS A 558 3.20 -40.35 5.14
N ILE A 559 4.37 -39.90 5.59
CA ILE A 559 4.86 -38.53 5.39
C ILE A 559 4.91 -38.15 3.90
N ALA A 560 5.43 -39.02 3.03
CA ALA A 560 5.46 -38.78 1.59
C ALA A 560 4.05 -38.55 1.02
N VAL A 561 3.15 -39.52 1.21
CA VAL A 561 1.75 -39.52 0.76
C VAL A 561 0.96 -38.28 1.20
N THR A 562 1.32 -37.66 2.33
CA THR A 562 0.57 -36.52 2.89
C THR A 562 1.31 -35.19 2.85
N LEU A 563 2.50 -35.10 2.23
CA LEU A 563 3.32 -33.88 2.27
C LEU A 563 2.61 -32.69 1.59
N ALA A 564 2.00 -32.91 0.43
CA ALA A 564 1.19 -31.89 -0.26
C ALA A 564 0.00 -31.43 0.61
N THR A 565 -0.72 -32.37 1.23
CA THR A 565 -1.86 -32.05 2.12
C THR A 565 -1.42 -31.28 3.37
N MET A 566 -0.23 -31.56 3.91
CA MET A 566 0.36 -30.77 5.00
C MET A 566 0.57 -29.32 4.55
N LYS A 567 1.14 -29.10 3.36
CA LYS A 567 1.35 -27.76 2.81
C LYS A 567 0.03 -27.00 2.65
N ASP A 568 -0.96 -27.60 1.99
CA ASP A 568 -2.25 -26.96 1.71
C ASP A 568 -2.99 -26.60 3.02
N TYR A 569 -2.89 -27.46 4.04
CA TYR A 569 -3.50 -27.21 5.34
C TYR A 569 -2.75 -26.17 6.18
N LEU A 570 -1.42 -26.05 6.04
CA LEU A 570 -0.65 -24.97 6.69
C LEU A 570 -0.88 -23.61 6.01
N ALA A 571 -1.06 -23.57 4.68
CA ALA A 571 -1.50 -22.36 3.99
C ALA A 571 -2.89 -21.92 4.47
N ALA A 572 -3.84 -22.86 4.59
CA ALA A 572 -5.17 -22.59 5.15
C ALA A 572 -5.13 -22.14 6.63
N LEU A 573 -4.19 -22.68 7.43
CA LEU A 573 -3.98 -22.25 8.82
C LEU A 573 -3.44 -20.81 8.90
N GLY A 574 -2.50 -20.44 8.03
CA GLY A 574 -2.00 -19.07 7.91
C GLY A 574 -3.08 -18.09 7.46
N SER A 575 -3.94 -18.47 6.52
CA SER A 575 -5.12 -17.66 6.14
C SER A 575 -6.13 -17.53 7.29
N TRP A 576 -6.33 -18.58 8.09
CA TRP A 576 -7.20 -18.53 9.26
C TRP A 576 -6.64 -17.60 10.35
N LEU A 577 -5.33 -17.65 10.60
CA LEU A 577 -4.63 -16.77 11.54
C LEU A 577 -4.83 -15.29 11.15
N THR A 578 -4.50 -14.91 9.91
CA THR A 578 -4.66 -13.53 9.40
C THR A 578 -6.11 -13.05 9.49
N ASN A 579 -7.09 -13.89 9.14
CA ASN A 579 -8.50 -13.53 9.22
C ASN A 579 -8.98 -13.36 10.67
N THR A 580 -8.43 -14.12 11.62
CA THR A 580 -8.88 -14.12 13.03
C THR A 580 -8.18 -13.05 13.88
N GLN A 581 -7.01 -12.56 13.45
CA GLN A 581 -6.39 -11.34 13.96
C GLN A 581 -7.20 -10.06 13.66
N SER A 582 -8.09 -10.09 12.65
CA SER A 582 -8.97 -8.97 12.31
C SER A 582 -10.06 -8.80 13.38
N GLN A 583 -10.23 -7.60 13.92
CA GLN A 583 -11.15 -7.30 15.02
C GLN A 583 -12.15 -6.17 14.67
N PRO A 584 -12.89 -6.23 13.54
CA PRO A 584 -13.71 -5.11 13.07
C PRO A 584 -14.94 -4.92 13.96
N LEU A 585 -15.31 -3.68 14.25
CA LEU A 585 -16.52 -3.33 15.00
C LEU A 585 -17.06 -2.00 14.48
N GLU A 586 -18.34 -1.96 14.11
CA GLU A 586 -19.01 -0.72 13.69
C GLU A 586 -19.89 -0.19 14.83
N LEU A 587 -19.89 1.13 15.04
CA LEU A 587 -20.65 1.82 16.08
C LEU A 587 -21.61 2.84 15.46
N ASP A 588 -22.79 3.01 16.08
CA ASP A 588 -23.81 4.01 15.72
C ASP A 588 -24.00 5.02 16.86
N TYR A 589 -24.05 4.59 18.13
CA TYR A 589 -23.91 5.50 19.27
C TYR A 589 -23.36 4.85 20.55
N ILE A 590 -22.85 5.72 21.43
CA ILE A 590 -22.48 5.42 22.82
C ILE A 590 -23.48 6.12 23.75
N LEU A 591 -23.86 5.46 24.84
CA LEU A 591 -24.86 5.90 25.80
C LEU A 591 -24.36 5.62 27.22
N ILE A 592 -24.26 6.64 28.08
CA ILE A 592 -24.14 6.43 29.53
C ILE A 592 -25.54 6.55 30.16
N GLN A 593 -25.89 5.58 31.01
CA GLN A 593 -27.19 5.52 31.66
C GLN A 593 -27.09 5.03 33.12
N SER A 594 -28.16 5.27 33.88
CA SER A 594 -28.35 4.76 35.24
C SER A 594 -28.33 3.23 35.29
N VAL A 595 -27.85 2.69 36.41
CA VAL A 595 -27.53 1.25 36.53
C VAL A 595 -28.80 0.41 36.39
N GLY A 596 -28.76 -0.57 35.47
CA GLY A 596 -29.89 -1.45 35.19
C GLY A 596 -31.05 -0.78 34.43
N HIS A 597 -30.90 0.46 33.96
CA HIS A 597 -31.90 1.11 33.11
C HIS A 597 -32.12 0.33 31.79
N LYS A 598 -33.34 0.37 31.26
CA LYS A 598 -33.75 -0.45 30.13
C LYS A 598 -33.04 -0.02 28.83
N LEU A 599 -32.30 -0.96 28.24
CA LEU A 599 -31.62 -0.78 26.94
C LEU A 599 -32.59 -0.31 25.84
N PRO A 600 -32.14 0.60 24.95
CA PRO A 600 -32.83 0.96 23.70
C PRO A 600 -33.14 -0.24 22.77
N LYS A 601 -33.92 0.01 21.71
CA LYS A 601 -34.09 -0.95 20.62
C LYS A 601 -32.77 -1.09 19.85
N ALA A 602 -32.40 -2.31 19.51
CA ALA A 602 -31.24 -2.59 18.66
C ALA A 602 -31.58 -2.57 17.16
N GLU A 603 -32.77 -3.05 16.79
CA GLU A 603 -33.28 -3.09 15.41
C GLU A 603 -34.74 -2.63 15.28
N SER A 604 -35.14 -2.38 14.02
CA SER A 604 -36.51 -2.02 13.62
C SER A 604 -37.41 -3.25 13.42
N GLY A 605 -38.71 -3.03 13.19
CA GLY A 605 -39.62 -4.13 12.83
C GLY A 605 -39.45 -4.60 11.38
N PHE A 606 -39.68 -5.89 11.10
CA PHE A 606 -39.63 -6.45 9.72
C PHE A 606 -40.40 -5.61 8.68
N TRP A 607 -41.61 -5.16 9.02
CA TRP A 607 -42.45 -4.33 8.14
C TRP A 607 -41.93 -2.88 7.96
N GLU A 608 -41.15 -2.40 8.93
CA GLU A 608 -40.55 -1.07 8.96
C GLU A 608 -39.29 -1.05 8.07
N ASN A 609 -38.41 -2.05 8.19
CA ASN A 609 -37.31 -2.29 7.25
C ASN A 609 -37.82 -2.47 5.80
N LEU A 610 -38.79 -3.36 5.56
CA LEU A 610 -39.35 -3.60 4.22
C LEU A 610 -39.94 -2.33 3.58
N TRP A 611 -40.62 -1.49 4.35
CA TRP A 611 -41.15 -0.22 3.83
C TRP A 611 -40.04 0.79 3.55
N ASN A 612 -38.98 0.82 4.36
CA ASN A 612 -37.83 1.70 4.12
C ASN A 612 -36.99 1.26 2.91
N GLU A 613 -36.81 -0.04 2.67
CA GLU A 613 -36.21 -0.56 1.42
C GLU A 613 -37.03 -0.16 0.20
N LEU A 614 -38.35 -0.37 0.23
CA LEU A 614 -39.24 -0.05 -0.89
C LEU A 614 -39.26 1.46 -1.16
N LYS A 615 -39.18 2.29 -0.10
CA LYS A 615 -38.97 3.74 -0.20
C LYS A 615 -37.62 4.08 -0.84
N LYS A 616 -36.51 3.52 -0.32
CA LYS A 616 -35.14 3.69 -0.84
C LYS A 616 -35.08 3.36 -2.34
N PHE A 617 -35.65 2.22 -2.74
CA PHE A 617 -35.76 1.75 -4.12
C PHE A 617 -36.58 2.68 -5.02
N VAL A 618 -37.76 3.13 -4.58
CA VAL A 618 -38.57 4.07 -5.38
C VAL A 618 -37.86 5.42 -5.54
N THR A 619 -37.19 5.94 -4.50
CA THR A 619 -36.46 7.22 -4.62
C THR A 619 -35.28 7.16 -5.59
N SER A 620 -34.59 6.03 -5.76
CA SER A 620 -33.43 5.97 -6.67
C SER A 620 -33.80 6.00 -8.15
N PHE A 621 -35.07 5.79 -8.53
CA PHE A 621 -35.55 6.05 -9.91
C PHE A 621 -35.85 7.52 -10.21
N PHE A 622 -35.88 8.39 -9.19
CA PHE A 622 -36.21 9.81 -9.31
C PHE A 622 -35.10 10.75 -8.79
N ALA A 623 -33.98 10.19 -8.32
CA ALA A 623 -32.78 10.96 -7.96
C ALA A 623 -32.02 11.33 -9.24
N ASP A 624 -32.20 12.56 -9.71
CA ASP A 624 -31.51 13.08 -10.90
C ASP A 624 -30.09 13.56 -10.53
N TYR A 625 -29.08 12.95 -11.15
CA TYR A 625 -27.67 13.13 -10.77
C TYR A 625 -26.95 14.27 -11.51
N ASN A 626 -27.63 15.00 -12.41
CA ASN A 626 -27.00 15.92 -13.36
C ASN A 626 -27.44 17.38 -13.23
N SER A 627 -27.06 18.06 -12.14
CA SER A 627 -26.96 19.53 -12.15
C SER A 627 -25.97 20.08 -11.13
N ILE A 628 -24.90 20.72 -11.60
CA ILE A 628 -24.07 21.63 -10.81
C ILE A 628 -23.84 22.88 -11.64
N SER A 629 -24.15 24.04 -11.08
CA SER A 629 -23.72 25.35 -11.61
C SER A 629 -23.30 26.21 -10.42
N SER A 630 -22.01 26.53 -10.33
CA SER A 630 -21.50 27.44 -9.31
C SER A 630 -21.90 28.90 -9.62
N THR A 631 -22.36 29.58 -8.58
CA THR A 631 -22.74 31.01 -8.61
C THR A 631 -21.74 31.82 -7.81
N THR A 632 -20.77 32.40 -8.51
CA THR A 632 -19.98 33.54 -8.07
C THR A 632 -20.25 34.70 -9.03
N ASP A 633 -20.30 35.93 -8.51
CA ASP A 633 -20.57 37.16 -9.27
C ASP A 633 -19.34 37.62 -10.06
N ILE A 634 -18.96 36.80 -11.03
CA ILE A 634 -17.93 37.08 -12.04
C ILE A 634 -18.59 37.82 -13.21
N SER A 635 -17.87 38.76 -13.84
CA SER A 635 -18.35 39.45 -15.04
C SER A 635 -18.73 38.45 -16.15
N ALA A 636 -19.74 38.77 -16.96
CA ALA A 636 -20.29 37.83 -17.95
C ALA A 636 -19.25 37.35 -18.99
N GLU A 637 -18.22 38.16 -19.25
CA GLU A 637 -17.14 37.83 -20.18
C GLU A 637 -16.09 36.93 -19.51
N SER A 638 -15.64 37.27 -18.30
CA SER A 638 -14.71 36.41 -17.53
C SER A 638 -15.34 35.08 -17.14
N LYS A 639 -16.63 35.03 -16.80
CA LYS A 639 -17.35 33.79 -16.50
C LYS A 639 -17.38 32.87 -17.72
N LYS A 640 -17.68 33.41 -18.90
CA LYS A 640 -17.69 32.63 -20.15
C LYS A 640 -16.29 32.12 -20.53
N ALA A 641 -15.24 32.92 -20.29
CA ALA A 641 -13.86 32.49 -20.48
C ALA A 641 -13.51 31.31 -19.55
N LEU A 642 -13.90 31.40 -18.27
CA LEU A 642 -13.70 30.34 -17.27
C LEU A 642 -14.46 29.05 -17.61
N GLU A 643 -15.71 29.17 -18.08
CA GLU A 643 -16.52 28.05 -18.59
C GLU A 643 -15.86 27.38 -19.80
N SER A 644 -15.22 28.15 -20.70
CA SER A 644 -14.48 27.59 -21.84
C SER A 644 -13.09 27.05 -21.52
N ALA A 645 -12.53 27.39 -20.36
CA ALA A 645 -11.24 26.90 -19.86
C ALA A 645 -11.38 25.67 -18.94
N SER A 646 -12.61 25.17 -18.72
CA SER A 646 -12.87 23.97 -17.93
C SER A 646 -12.38 22.70 -18.66
N ILE A 647 -11.98 21.69 -17.88
CA ILE A 647 -11.51 20.40 -18.39
C ILE A 647 -12.29 19.23 -17.78
N GLU A 648 -12.61 18.25 -18.60
CA GLU A 648 -13.14 16.95 -18.17
C GLU A 648 -12.00 15.93 -18.07
N VAL A 649 -11.79 15.40 -16.86
CA VAL A 649 -10.70 14.46 -16.56
C VAL A 649 -11.29 13.10 -16.23
N TRP A 650 -10.86 12.05 -16.92
CA TRP A 650 -11.29 10.68 -16.60
C TRP A 650 -10.17 9.90 -15.90
N THR A 651 -10.53 9.14 -14.87
CA THR A 651 -9.64 8.20 -14.18
C THR A 651 -10.26 6.81 -14.10
N THR A 652 -9.41 5.77 -14.13
CA THR A 652 -9.80 4.36 -13.98
C THR A 652 -9.44 3.78 -12.61
N SER A 653 -9.17 4.67 -11.64
CA SER A 653 -8.77 4.33 -10.27
C SER A 653 -9.94 3.78 -9.42
N SER A 654 -9.70 3.47 -8.14
CA SER A 654 -10.78 3.14 -7.20
C SER A 654 -11.65 4.37 -6.89
N ARG A 655 -12.83 4.16 -6.27
CA ARG A 655 -13.69 5.27 -5.84
C ARG A 655 -13.02 6.13 -4.77
N GLU A 656 -12.25 5.50 -3.90
CA GLU A 656 -11.52 6.09 -2.78
C GLU A 656 -10.36 6.93 -3.32
N GLN A 657 -9.60 6.39 -4.29
CA GLN A 657 -8.59 7.13 -5.05
C GLN A 657 -9.20 8.36 -5.75
N ALA A 658 -10.31 8.19 -6.47
CA ALA A 658 -11.03 9.30 -7.12
C ALA A 658 -11.56 10.35 -6.13
N GLN A 659 -11.89 9.98 -4.89
CA GLN A 659 -12.25 10.93 -3.83
C GLN A 659 -11.06 11.74 -3.32
N ILE A 660 -9.88 11.12 -3.14
CA ILE A 660 -8.65 11.86 -2.78
C ILE A 660 -8.26 12.81 -3.92
N ILE A 661 -8.21 12.32 -5.17
CA ILE A 661 -7.91 13.14 -6.36
C ILE A 661 -8.85 14.34 -6.43
N LYS A 662 -10.16 14.13 -6.24
CA LYS A 662 -11.13 15.23 -6.23
C LYS A 662 -10.87 16.23 -5.09
N ARG A 663 -10.52 15.78 -3.88
CA ARG A 663 -10.21 16.72 -2.79
C ARG A 663 -8.95 17.54 -3.11
N LEU A 664 -7.89 16.91 -3.61
CA LEU A 664 -6.67 17.62 -4.02
C LEU A 664 -6.98 18.66 -5.12
N ILE A 665 -7.91 18.36 -6.03
CA ILE A 665 -8.45 19.33 -6.98
C ILE A 665 -9.19 20.49 -6.25
N ASP A 666 -10.18 20.17 -5.41
CA ASP A 666 -11.06 21.16 -4.76
C ASP A 666 -10.35 22.02 -3.67
N ASP A 667 -9.23 21.54 -3.12
CA ASP A 667 -8.50 22.16 -2.00
C ASP A 667 -7.12 22.74 -2.37
N ASP A 668 -6.47 22.28 -3.45
CA ASP A 668 -5.21 22.87 -3.95
C ASP A 668 -5.36 23.41 -5.38
N PHE A 669 -5.64 22.57 -6.38
CA PHE A 669 -5.65 22.99 -7.80
C PHE A 669 -6.61 24.17 -8.08
N MET A 670 -7.83 24.08 -7.56
CA MET A 670 -8.86 25.11 -7.71
C MET A 670 -8.46 26.44 -7.06
N HIS A 671 -7.70 26.42 -5.95
CA HIS A 671 -7.25 27.64 -5.27
C HIS A 671 -6.01 28.22 -5.93
N LYS A 672 -5.06 27.38 -6.35
CA LYS A 672 -3.79 27.78 -6.96
C LYS A 672 -3.96 28.29 -8.40
N TYR A 673 -4.87 27.70 -9.17
CA TYR A 673 -5.02 27.99 -10.61
C TYR A 673 -6.42 28.44 -11.04
N ASN A 674 -7.46 28.30 -10.21
CA ASN A 674 -8.85 28.72 -10.53
C ASN A 674 -9.44 28.09 -11.81
N ILE A 675 -8.94 26.92 -12.24
CA ILE A 675 -9.37 26.21 -13.46
C ILE A 675 -10.41 25.14 -13.10
N PRO A 676 -11.67 25.21 -13.57
CA PRO A 676 -12.70 24.23 -13.18
C PRO A 676 -12.47 22.83 -13.77
N VAL A 677 -12.27 21.82 -12.90
CA VAL A 677 -12.05 20.42 -13.29
C VAL A 677 -13.27 19.54 -13.01
N ASN A 678 -13.69 18.77 -14.01
CA ASN A 678 -14.78 17.80 -13.92
C ASN A 678 -14.21 16.36 -13.89
N LEU A 679 -13.81 15.89 -12.71
CA LEU A 679 -13.28 14.53 -12.53
C LEU A 679 -14.39 13.46 -12.62
N LYS A 680 -14.21 12.45 -13.48
CA LYS A 680 -15.10 11.28 -13.61
C LYS A 680 -14.36 9.96 -13.46
N LEU A 681 -14.95 9.05 -12.69
CA LEU A 681 -14.53 7.66 -12.60
C LEU A 681 -15.16 6.84 -13.75
N VAL A 682 -14.33 6.12 -14.51
CA VAL A 682 -14.74 5.31 -15.67
C VAL A 682 -14.06 3.94 -15.70
N VAL A 683 -14.51 3.05 -16.59
CA VAL A 683 -13.90 1.72 -16.78
C VAL A 683 -13.01 1.76 -18.03
N GLY A 684 -11.74 1.32 -17.93
CA GLY A 684 -10.72 1.56 -18.96
C GLY A 684 -11.05 1.13 -20.41
N GLY A 685 -12.01 0.24 -20.61
CA GLY A 685 -12.50 -0.12 -21.96
C GLY A 685 -13.36 0.96 -22.65
N THR A 686 -13.79 2.01 -21.96
CA THR A 686 -14.71 3.03 -22.53
C THR A 686 -14.02 4.19 -23.26
N LEU A 687 -12.71 4.37 -23.07
CA LEU A 687 -12.00 5.58 -23.50
C LEU A 687 -11.98 5.76 -25.03
N LEU A 688 -11.32 4.89 -25.79
CA LEU A 688 -11.24 5.00 -27.25
C LEU A 688 -12.61 5.07 -27.96
N PRO A 689 -13.64 4.26 -27.58
CA PRO A 689 -14.98 4.40 -28.15
C PRO A 689 -15.61 5.78 -27.91
N ALA A 690 -15.39 6.38 -26.74
CA ALA A 690 -15.91 7.70 -26.42
C ALA A 690 -15.17 8.82 -27.17
N THR A 691 -13.84 8.75 -27.26
CA THR A 691 -13.03 9.70 -28.05
C THR A 691 -13.42 9.67 -29.53
N LEU A 692 -13.58 8.48 -30.12
CA LEU A 692 -14.02 8.33 -31.52
C LEU A 692 -15.48 8.75 -31.75
N ALA A 693 -16.29 8.86 -30.69
CA ALA A 693 -17.66 9.38 -30.73
C ALA A 693 -17.75 10.90 -30.49
N GLY A 694 -16.63 11.57 -30.18
CA GLY A 694 -16.63 12.99 -29.78
C GLY A 694 -17.20 13.25 -28.39
N THR A 695 -17.16 12.24 -27.49
CA THR A 695 -17.66 12.32 -26.11
C THR A 695 -16.66 11.74 -25.10
N GLY A 696 -15.37 11.79 -25.43
CA GLY A 696 -14.28 11.46 -24.50
C GLY A 696 -13.91 12.65 -23.60
N PRO A 697 -12.99 12.45 -22.65
CA PRO A 697 -12.44 13.51 -21.81
C PRO A 697 -11.45 14.40 -22.58
N ASP A 698 -11.01 15.46 -21.91
CA ASP A 698 -9.85 16.27 -22.29
C ASP A 698 -8.53 15.58 -21.86
N VAL A 699 -8.49 15.04 -20.64
CA VAL A 699 -7.35 14.29 -20.08
C VAL A 699 -7.80 12.94 -19.55
N ALA A 700 -7.01 11.88 -19.78
CA ALA A 700 -7.22 10.58 -19.14
C ALA A 700 -5.98 10.17 -18.32
N MET A 701 -6.20 9.67 -17.10
CA MET A 701 -5.17 9.35 -16.10
C MET A 701 -5.01 7.83 -15.87
N ASN A 702 -3.89 7.41 -15.26
CA ASN A 702 -3.60 6.01 -14.92
C ASN A 702 -3.61 5.06 -16.15
N ILE A 703 -3.17 5.58 -17.30
CA ILE A 703 -3.20 4.90 -18.59
C ILE A 703 -1.91 4.11 -18.83
N ASP A 704 -2.02 2.82 -19.12
CA ASP A 704 -0.88 1.93 -19.44
C ASP A 704 0.01 2.49 -20.57
N GLN A 705 1.33 2.37 -20.41
CA GLN A 705 2.35 2.89 -21.32
C GLN A 705 2.23 2.50 -22.79
N SER A 706 1.59 1.37 -23.13
CA SER A 706 1.39 0.96 -24.53
C SER A 706 0.32 1.78 -25.23
N THR A 707 -0.56 2.42 -24.45
CA THR A 707 -1.77 3.11 -24.93
C THR A 707 -1.49 4.45 -25.62
N PRO A 708 -0.65 5.37 -25.10
CA PRO A 708 -0.39 6.68 -25.71
C PRO A 708 0.04 6.58 -27.17
N VAL A 709 1.10 5.81 -27.44
CA VAL A 709 1.59 5.61 -28.82
C VAL A 709 0.56 4.88 -29.68
N ASN A 710 -0.12 3.85 -29.16
CA ASN A 710 -1.22 3.20 -29.87
C ASN A 710 -2.37 4.16 -30.23
N TYR A 711 -2.68 5.14 -29.39
CA TYR A 711 -3.75 6.10 -29.62
C TYR A 711 -3.29 7.24 -30.55
N ALA A 712 -2.02 7.66 -30.47
CA ALA A 712 -1.41 8.64 -31.38
C ALA A 712 -1.42 8.13 -32.83
N ILE A 713 -1.00 6.88 -33.01
CA ILE A 713 -1.08 6.09 -34.25
C ILE A 713 -2.51 6.01 -34.82
N ARG A 714 -3.55 6.16 -33.99
CA ARG A 714 -4.97 6.17 -34.38
C ARG A 714 -5.56 7.59 -34.43
N SER A 715 -4.75 8.62 -34.21
CA SER A 715 -5.16 10.02 -34.01
C SER A 715 -6.30 10.16 -32.99
N ALA A 716 -6.09 9.65 -31.78
CA ALA A 716 -7.01 9.75 -30.64
C ALA A 716 -6.43 10.55 -29.45
N VAL A 717 -5.11 10.73 -29.39
CA VAL A 717 -4.39 11.65 -28.48
C VAL A 717 -3.55 12.64 -29.31
N LEU A 718 -3.02 13.67 -28.66
CA LEU A 718 -2.19 14.70 -29.26
C LEU A 718 -0.78 14.73 -28.63
N PRO A 719 0.26 15.17 -29.37
CA PRO A 719 1.58 15.38 -28.80
C PRO A 719 1.64 16.65 -27.93
N LEU A 720 2.60 16.65 -26.99
CA LEU A 720 2.77 17.65 -25.93
C LEU A 720 3.98 18.59 -26.14
N ASN A 721 4.84 18.28 -27.11
CA ASN A 721 6.11 18.95 -27.37
C ASN A 721 6.26 19.38 -28.84
N THR A 722 5.14 19.53 -29.56
CA THR A 722 5.12 19.95 -30.95
C THR A 722 3.71 20.28 -31.42
N THR A 723 3.60 21.27 -32.31
CA THR A 723 2.35 21.59 -33.03
C THR A 723 2.04 20.61 -34.19
N ASN A 724 2.90 19.62 -34.44
CA ASN A 724 2.63 18.54 -35.40
C ASN A 724 1.32 17.79 -35.05
N HIS A 725 0.68 17.24 -36.08
CA HIS A 725 -0.55 16.44 -35.97
C HIS A 725 -1.74 17.12 -35.25
N GLY A 726 -1.65 18.43 -34.98
CA GLY A 726 -2.64 19.20 -34.23
C GLY A 726 -2.44 19.16 -32.72
N GLY A 727 -1.24 18.83 -32.23
CA GLY A 727 -0.88 18.97 -30.82
C GLY A 727 -0.40 20.37 -30.44
N TYR A 728 0.21 20.44 -29.26
CA TYR A 728 0.70 21.67 -28.67
C TYR A 728 2.19 21.50 -28.31
N ASP A 729 2.92 22.61 -28.28
CA ASP A 729 4.29 22.65 -27.80
C ASP A 729 4.32 23.34 -26.45
N PHE A 730 4.25 22.57 -25.36
CA PHE A 730 4.25 23.12 -24.00
C PHE A 730 5.65 23.57 -23.52
N ASN A 731 6.59 23.81 -24.44
CA ASN A 731 7.78 24.63 -24.22
C ASN A 731 7.60 26.10 -24.73
N ASP A 732 6.53 26.42 -25.46
CA ASP A 732 6.20 27.80 -25.90
C ASP A 732 4.76 28.19 -25.54
N PHE A 733 4.60 28.97 -24.48
CA PHE A 733 3.29 29.46 -24.03
C PHE A 733 2.83 30.77 -24.70
N SER A 734 3.48 31.23 -25.78
CA SER A 734 3.09 32.46 -26.50
C SER A 734 1.65 32.45 -27.04
N LEU A 735 1.08 31.26 -27.27
CA LEU A 735 -0.33 31.06 -27.62
C LEU A 735 -1.31 31.41 -26.49
N PHE A 736 -0.84 31.49 -25.25
CA PHE A 736 -1.66 31.59 -24.04
C PHE A 736 -1.44 32.88 -23.24
N THR A 737 -0.40 33.67 -23.53
CA THR A 737 0.00 34.85 -22.74
C THR A 737 -1.08 35.94 -22.64
N ASP A 738 -1.81 36.19 -23.74
CA ASP A 738 -2.91 37.17 -23.77
C ASP A 738 -4.25 36.62 -23.23
N ASN A 739 -4.31 35.36 -22.78
CA ASN A 739 -5.56 34.74 -22.33
C ASN A 739 -5.98 35.29 -20.94
N PRO A 740 -7.20 35.85 -20.78
CA PRO A 740 -7.64 36.47 -19.53
C PRO A 740 -7.80 35.50 -18.36
N VAL A 741 -7.79 34.18 -18.59
CA VAL A 741 -7.77 33.14 -17.53
C VAL A 741 -6.35 32.80 -17.11
N TYR A 742 -5.38 32.81 -18.04
CA TYR A 742 -4.04 32.25 -17.81
C TYR A 742 -2.97 33.29 -17.49
N LYS A 743 -3.14 34.54 -17.91
CA LYS A 743 -2.18 35.65 -17.74
C LYS A 743 -1.65 35.86 -16.31
N ASP A 744 -2.40 35.47 -15.28
CA ASP A 744 -2.04 35.67 -13.86
C ASP A 744 -1.38 34.42 -13.24
N ILE A 745 -1.34 33.29 -13.97
CA ILE A 745 -0.76 32.01 -13.52
C ILE A 745 0.35 31.50 -14.43
N ILE A 746 0.47 32.01 -15.66
CA ILE A 746 1.37 31.48 -16.72
C ILE A 746 2.85 31.41 -16.31
N ASP A 747 3.33 32.35 -15.49
CA ASP A 747 4.69 32.39 -14.96
C ASP A 747 4.93 31.35 -13.82
N ASN A 748 3.89 30.63 -13.40
CA ASN A 748 3.90 29.62 -12.31
C ASN A 748 3.46 28.23 -12.83
N VAL A 749 3.77 27.93 -14.09
CA VAL A 749 3.44 26.68 -14.79
C VAL A 749 4.70 26.17 -15.47
N ASP A 750 5.20 25.03 -15.03
CA ASP A 750 6.39 24.38 -15.60
C ASP A 750 6.19 24.03 -17.09
N THR A 751 7.25 24.22 -17.89
CA THR A 751 7.32 23.82 -19.29
C THR A 751 7.43 22.30 -19.46
N PHE A 752 7.23 21.81 -20.68
CA PHE A 752 7.33 20.38 -20.98
C PHE A 752 8.73 19.80 -20.67
N ASP A 753 9.81 20.53 -20.96
CA ASP A 753 11.16 20.07 -20.63
C ASP A 753 11.37 20.02 -19.11
N GLU A 754 10.98 21.06 -18.35
CA GLU A 754 11.06 21.12 -16.87
C GLU A 754 10.24 20.02 -16.18
N VAL A 755 9.00 19.78 -16.63
CA VAL A 755 8.16 18.68 -16.12
C VAL A 755 8.82 17.32 -16.35
N PHE A 756 9.60 17.16 -17.41
CA PHE A 756 10.30 15.91 -17.69
C PHE A 756 11.59 15.69 -16.91
N GLU A 757 12.16 16.72 -16.26
CA GLU A 757 13.29 16.56 -15.32
C GLU A 757 12.87 15.85 -14.02
N ARG A 758 11.57 15.86 -13.70
CA ARG A 758 10.98 15.22 -12.49
C ARG A 758 11.02 13.69 -12.51
N PHE A 759 11.27 13.06 -13.66
CA PHE A 759 11.18 11.62 -13.88
C PHE A 759 12.52 11.01 -14.28
N ALA A 760 12.67 9.68 -14.14
CA ALA A 760 13.78 8.98 -14.75
C ALA A 760 13.73 9.16 -16.29
N PRO A 761 14.83 9.52 -16.99
CA PRO A 761 14.82 9.78 -18.44
C PRO A 761 14.24 8.63 -19.26
N ALA A 762 14.49 7.41 -18.79
CA ALA A 762 13.84 6.16 -19.18
C ALA A 762 12.33 6.28 -19.43
N ALA A 763 11.57 6.92 -18.51
CA ALA A 763 10.10 7.00 -18.56
C ALA A 763 9.56 7.74 -19.79
N LYS A 764 10.36 8.60 -20.44
CA LYS A 764 9.99 9.29 -21.69
C LYS A 764 9.95 8.34 -22.90
N ILE A 765 10.71 7.24 -22.86
CA ILE A 765 10.90 6.32 -23.98
C ILE A 765 9.61 5.58 -24.43
N PRO A 766 8.80 4.92 -23.57
CA PRO A 766 7.56 4.25 -23.99
C PRO A 766 6.48 5.17 -24.59
N ILE A 767 6.56 6.47 -24.31
CA ILE A 767 5.54 7.47 -24.65
C ILE A 767 5.94 8.42 -25.78
N THR A 768 7.12 8.21 -26.37
CA THR A 768 7.68 9.00 -27.47
C THR A 768 7.75 8.17 -28.75
N LEU A 769 7.22 8.71 -29.86
CA LEU A 769 7.34 8.10 -31.19
C LEU A 769 7.93 9.13 -32.17
N TYR A 770 9.14 8.87 -32.66
CA TYR A 770 9.86 9.70 -33.64
C TYR A 770 9.92 11.20 -33.29
N GLY A 771 10.31 11.49 -32.04
CA GLY A 771 10.47 12.85 -31.49
C GLY A 771 9.22 13.45 -30.84
N GLU A 772 8.04 12.88 -31.11
CA GLU A 772 6.77 13.37 -30.57
C GLU A 772 6.38 12.59 -29.31
N THR A 773 6.10 13.30 -28.20
CA THR A 773 5.77 12.73 -26.89
C THR A 773 4.28 12.92 -26.63
N TYR A 774 3.55 11.84 -26.33
CA TYR A 774 2.08 11.82 -26.30
C TYR A 774 1.47 11.67 -24.90
N ALA A 775 2.29 11.71 -23.84
CA ALA A 775 1.86 11.52 -22.46
C ALA A 775 2.84 12.16 -21.47
N VAL A 776 2.45 12.21 -20.19
CA VAL A 776 3.34 12.45 -19.04
C VAL A 776 3.30 11.21 -18.14
N PRO A 777 4.43 10.73 -17.58
CA PRO A 777 4.44 9.63 -16.60
C PRO A 777 3.62 9.95 -15.34
N ASP A 778 2.95 8.93 -14.79
CA ASP A 778 2.09 8.99 -13.60
C ASP A 778 2.68 8.06 -12.51
N THR A 779 2.79 6.76 -12.82
CA THR A 779 3.45 5.75 -11.97
C THR A 779 4.61 5.05 -12.68
N MET A 780 5.63 4.60 -11.95
CA MET A 780 6.77 3.84 -12.46
C MET A 780 7.10 2.65 -11.54
N SER A 781 6.95 1.44 -12.07
CA SER A 781 7.15 0.19 -11.33
C SER A 781 8.22 -0.68 -11.98
N PHE A 782 9.02 -1.38 -11.17
CA PHE A 782 10.17 -2.16 -11.63
C PHE A 782 10.47 -3.36 -10.75
N SER A 783 11.26 -4.31 -11.26
CA SER A 783 11.66 -5.51 -10.52
C SER A 783 12.82 -5.23 -9.56
N MET A 784 12.71 -5.77 -8.34
CA MET A 784 13.75 -5.83 -7.31
C MET A 784 13.91 -7.25 -6.77
N MET A 785 14.97 -7.51 -6.01
CA MET A 785 15.25 -8.82 -5.42
C MET A 785 14.80 -8.87 -3.96
N PHE A 786 13.78 -9.67 -3.67
CA PHE A 786 13.27 -9.95 -2.32
C PHE A 786 13.92 -11.21 -1.75
N TYR A 787 14.36 -11.19 -0.50
CA TYR A 787 14.92 -12.38 0.16
C TYR A 787 14.59 -12.52 1.65
N ARG A 788 14.60 -13.77 2.13
CA ARG A 788 14.34 -14.16 3.53
C ARG A 788 15.63 -14.22 4.34
N LYS A 789 15.83 -13.24 5.21
CA LYS A 789 17.03 -13.08 6.07
C LYS A 789 17.27 -14.28 6.98
N ASP A 790 16.22 -14.80 7.61
CA ASP A 790 16.26 -15.99 8.47
C ASP A 790 16.74 -17.24 7.72
N ILE A 791 16.20 -17.47 6.52
CA ILE A 791 16.55 -18.64 5.71
C ILE A 791 17.94 -18.48 5.09
N PHE A 792 18.38 -17.27 4.73
CA PHE A 792 19.76 -17.03 4.30
C PHE A 792 20.77 -17.36 5.42
N VAL A 793 20.45 -17.08 6.68
CA VAL A 793 21.25 -17.53 7.83
C VAL A 793 21.15 -19.05 8.05
N GLU A 794 19.96 -19.67 7.99
CA GLU A 794 19.77 -21.12 8.12
C GLU A 794 20.50 -21.93 7.02
N THR A 795 20.70 -21.31 5.86
CA THR A 795 21.34 -21.93 4.69
C THR A 795 22.80 -21.50 4.48
N ASN A 796 23.29 -20.54 5.28
CA ASN A 796 24.60 -19.89 5.11
C ASN A 796 24.80 -19.38 3.67
N LEU A 797 23.82 -18.61 3.19
CA LEU A 797 23.86 -17.87 1.94
C LEU A 797 24.26 -16.41 2.18
N GLU A 798 24.97 -15.86 1.21
CA GLU A 798 25.21 -14.42 1.06
C GLU A 798 24.26 -13.87 -0.01
N VAL A 799 23.88 -12.59 0.09
CA VAL A 799 22.96 -11.96 -0.86
C VAL A 799 23.66 -11.79 -2.22
N PRO A 800 23.10 -12.29 -3.34
CA PRO A 800 23.82 -12.35 -4.61
C PRO A 800 23.84 -11.00 -5.33
N ASN A 801 25.03 -10.53 -5.69
CA ASN A 801 25.26 -9.29 -6.42
C ASN A 801 25.41 -9.52 -7.94
N THR A 802 25.67 -10.75 -8.39
CA THR A 802 25.76 -11.12 -9.82
C THR A 802 24.92 -12.35 -10.15
N TRP A 803 24.64 -12.58 -11.45
CA TRP A 803 23.90 -13.75 -11.92
C TRP A 803 24.56 -15.10 -11.63
N GLU A 804 25.88 -15.12 -11.48
CA GLU A 804 26.64 -16.30 -11.09
C GLU A 804 26.37 -16.61 -9.62
N GLN A 805 26.44 -15.60 -8.74
CA GLN A 805 26.08 -15.73 -7.33
C GLN A 805 24.60 -16.10 -7.15
N PHE A 806 23.71 -15.57 -7.99
CA PHE A 806 22.28 -15.92 -8.00
C PHE A 806 22.06 -17.40 -8.38
N VAL A 807 22.81 -17.92 -9.35
CA VAL A 807 22.77 -19.35 -9.71
C VAL A 807 23.40 -20.25 -8.65
N ASP A 808 24.46 -19.81 -7.98
CA ASP A 808 24.98 -20.49 -6.80
C ASP A 808 23.94 -20.56 -5.67
N CYS A 809 23.15 -19.50 -5.48
CA CYS A 809 22.01 -19.50 -4.55
C CYS A 809 20.92 -20.48 -5.00
N ILE A 810 20.52 -20.49 -6.29
CA ILE A 810 19.58 -21.47 -6.84
C ILE A 810 20.06 -22.90 -6.53
N ALA A 811 21.31 -23.23 -6.84
CA ALA A 811 21.85 -24.58 -6.63
C ALA A 811 21.88 -24.99 -5.14
N LYS A 812 22.28 -24.08 -4.24
CA LYS A 812 22.31 -24.32 -2.78
C LYS A 812 20.90 -24.45 -2.18
N LEU A 813 19.93 -23.67 -2.67
CA LEU A 813 18.52 -23.75 -2.28
C LEU A 813 17.87 -25.04 -2.79
N GLN A 814 18.18 -25.48 -4.01
CA GLN A 814 17.65 -26.69 -4.62
C GLN A 814 18.26 -27.98 -4.05
N ALA A 815 19.53 -27.94 -3.61
CA ALA A 815 20.11 -28.98 -2.76
C ALA A 815 19.38 -29.13 -1.41
N LYS A 816 18.54 -28.15 -1.05
CA LYS A 816 17.61 -28.15 0.09
C LYS A 816 16.13 -28.20 -0.35
N ASN A 817 15.84 -28.53 -1.61
CA ASN A 817 14.49 -28.59 -2.21
C ASN A 817 13.65 -27.30 -2.06
N LEU A 818 14.29 -26.14 -1.96
CA LEU A 818 13.66 -24.81 -1.98
C LEU A 818 13.69 -24.23 -3.41
N ASN A 819 12.68 -23.42 -3.76
CA ASN A 819 12.54 -22.76 -5.06
C ASN A 819 13.09 -21.33 -5.05
N VAL A 820 13.21 -20.74 -6.24
CA VAL A 820 13.49 -19.30 -6.46
C VAL A 820 12.44 -18.74 -7.41
N GLY A 821 11.97 -17.51 -7.16
CA GLY A 821 11.06 -16.80 -8.05
C GLY A 821 11.83 -15.99 -9.10
N PHE A 822 11.47 -16.12 -10.38
CA PHE A 822 12.13 -15.40 -11.48
C PHE A 822 11.12 -15.12 -12.62
N PRO A 823 11.17 -13.96 -13.30
CA PRO A 823 10.30 -13.66 -14.44
C PRO A 823 10.53 -14.60 -15.64
N SER A 824 9.47 -15.23 -16.15
CA SER A 824 9.54 -16.12 -17.32
C SER A 824 9.51 -15.39 -18.67
N GLY A 825 9.82 -16.12 -19.75
CA GLY A 825 9.63 -15.66 -21.12
C GLY A 825 10.31 -14.32 -21.43
N LEU A 826 9.56 -13.39 -22.05
CA LEU A 826 10.10 -12.10 -22.49
C LEU A 826 10.58 -11.22 -21.33
N GLY A 827 9.87 -11.19 -20.19
CA GLY A 827 10.23 -10.35 -19.04
C GLY A 827 11.62 -10.67 -18.50
N GLY A 828 11.90 -11.95 -18.22
CA GLY A 828 13.23 -12.38 -17.79
C GLY A 828 14.29 -12.25 -18.88
N THR A 829 13.91 -12.44 -20.15
CA THR A 829 14.84 -12.34 -21.29
C THR A 829 15.37 -10.92 -21.42
N MET A 830 14.47 -9.95 -21.37
CA MET A 830 14.75 -8.53 -21.44
C MET A 830 15.60 -8.06 -20.25
N LEU A 831 15.28 -8.50 -19.03
CA LEU A 831 16.06 -8.21 -17.81
C LEU A 831 17.54 -8.60 -17.98
N LEU A 832 17.84 -9.78 -18.53
CA LEU A 832 19.22 -10.22 -18.82
C LEU A 832 19.83 -9.61 -20.11
N MET A 833 19.02 -8.94 -20.94
CA MET A 833 19.44 -8.37 -22.22
C MET A 833 19.90 -6.92 -22.07
N TYR A 834 19.24 -6.10 -21.24
CA TYR A 834 19.67 -4.69 -21.03
C TYR A 834 20.96 -4.54 -20.27
N GLN A 835 21.22 -5.43 -19.31
CA GLN A 835 22.52 -5.52 -18.63
C GLN A 835 23.66 -5.99 -19.53
N LYS A 836 23.42 -6.10 -20.85
CA LYS A 836 24.40 -6.38 -21.90
C LYS A 836 24.44 -5.26 -22.97
N GLY A 837 23.75 -4.14 -22.72
CA GLY A 837 23.62 -3.03 -23.67
C GLY A 837 22.76 -3.31 -24.90
N GLU A 838 21.96 -4.38 -24.90
CA GLU A 838 21.30 -4.90 -26.09
C GLU A 838 19.81 -4.48 -26.14
N PRO A 839 19.36 -3.70 -27.16
CA PRO A 839 17.96 -3.27 -27.29
C PRO A 839 17.05 -4.36 -27.92
N LEU A 840 15.73 -4.24 -27.76
CA LEU A 840 14.71 -5.16 -28.30
C LEU A 840 14.41 -4.89 -29.77
N TYR A 841 14.52 -3.65 -30.24
CA TYR A 841 14.44 -3.29 -31.65
C TYR A 841 15.83 -2.98 -32.22
N LYS A 842 16.00 -3.13 -33.54
CA LYS A 842 17.24 -2.72 -34.22
C LYS A 842 17.13 -1.25 -34.59
N GLU A 843 17.84 -0.43 -33.85
CA GLU A 843 17.75 1.04 -33.89
C GLU A 843 19.02 1.65 -34.47
N GLY A 844 18.94 2.89 -34.95
CA GLY A 844 20.11 3.60 -35.48
C GLY A 844 20.51 3.21 -36.90
N ASN A 845 21.81 3.33 -37.19
CA ASN A 845 22.38 3.25 -38.55
C ASN A 845 21.76 4.28 -39.54
N TYR A 846 21.33 5.43 -39.00
CA TYR A 846 20.55 6.47 -39.66
C TYR A 846 21.17 6.96 -40.97
N ASP A 847 22.46 7.34 -40.95
CA ASP A 847 23.17 7.85 -42.12
C ASP A 847 23.25 6.81 -43.25
N ASN A 848 23.36 5.52 -42.92
CA ASN A 848 23.33 4.44 -43.90
C ASN A 848 21.95 4.30 -44.53
N TYR A 849 20.86 4.35 -43.74
CA TYR A 849 19.51 4.31 -44.30
C TYR A 849 19.23 5.50 -45.24
N LEU A 850 19.59 6.72 -44.83
CA LEU A 850 19.42 7.93 -45.64
C LEU A 850 20.26 7.88 -46.93
N ASN A 851 21.57 7.62 -46.83
CA ASN A 851 22.46 7.59 -47.99
C ASN A 851 22.22 6.38 -48.91
N LYS A 852 21.80 5.23 -48.38
CA LYS A 852 21.58 4.01 -49.16
C LYS A 852 20.19 3.95 -49.78
N TYR A 853 19.16 4.57 -49.21
CA TYR A 853 17.79 4.54 -49.75
C TYR A 853 17.10 5.93 -49.81
N PRO A 854 17.73 6.97 -50.40
CA PRO A 854 17.18 8.32 -50.47
C PRO A 854 15.79 8.38 -51.12
N GLU A 855 15.47 7.42 -52.00
CA GLU A 855 14.15 7.26 -52.63
C GLU A 855 13.02 6.90 -51.66
N LEU A 856 13.33 6.32 -50.49
CA LEU A 856 12.33 5.96 -49.46
C LEU A 856 12.08 7.08 -48.44
N PHE A 857 12.96 8.09 -48.43
CA PHE A 857 12.94 9.22 -47.49
C PHE A 857 12.68 10.58 -48.17
N GLY A 858 12.29 10.57 -49.45
CA GLY A 858 11.93 11.77 -50.20
C GLY A 858 13.07 12.77 -50.29
N TYR A 859 14.27 12.33 -50.71
CA TYR A 859 15.39 13.23 -50.94
C TYR A 859 15.14 14.18 -52.12
N ASP A 860 15.26 15.48 -51.88
CA ASP A 860 15.20 16.54 -52.88
C ASP A 860 16.64 16.94 -53.29
N GLU A 861 17.02 16.65 -54.53
CA GLU A 861 18.35 16.98 -55.10
C GLU A 861 18.60 18.51 -55.21
N ALA A 862 17.54 19.33 -55.27
CA ALA A 862 17.65 20.78 -55.39
C ALA A 862 17.81 21.49 -54.04
N THR A 863 17.28 20.93 -52.94
CA THR A 863 17.48 21.48 -51.59
C THR A 863 18.45 20.68 -50.72
N GLY A 864 18.86 19.49 -51.15
CA GLY A 864 19.73 18.59 -50.39
C GLY A 864 19.10 18.05 -49.10
N LYS A 865 17.76 17.99 -49.01
CA LYS A 865 17.03 17.60 -47.79
C LYS A 865 16.16 16.35 -48.02
N TYR A 866 15.96 15.59 -46.96
CA TYR A 866 14.95 14.52 -46.90
C TYR A 866 13.61 15.11 -46.43
N THR A 867 12.49 14.61 -46.97
CA THR A 867 11.15 15.22 -46.79
C THR A 867 10.05 14.24 -46.42
N GLN A 868 10.32 12.93 -46.44
CA GLN A 868 9.34 11.88 -46.12
C GLN A 868 9.95 10.85 -45.17
N ASN A 869 9.15 10.28 -44.28
CA ASN A 869 9.59 9.26 -43.33
C ASN A 869 10.85 9.64 -42.53
N VAL A 870 11.03 10.93 -42.23
CA VAL A 870 12.10 11.49 -41.39
C VAL A 870 11.52 12.33 -40.25
N TYR A 871 12.32 12.57 -39.22
CA TYR A 871 12.06 13.53 -38.14
C TYR A 871 13.36 14.25 -37.77
N GLU A 872 13.27 15.38 -37.07
CA GLU A 872 14.45 16.05 -36.49
C GLU A 872 14.58 15.67 -35.02
N ALA A 873 15.80 15.41 -34.58
CA ALA A 873 16.14 15.05 -33.20
C ALA A 873 17.37 15.82 -32.74
N THR A 874 17.31 16.39 -31.54
CA THR A 874 18.40 17.17 -30.96
C THR A 874 19.15 16.32 -29.95
N PHE A 875 20.45 16.14 -30.20
CA PHE A 875 21.38 15.45 -29.32
C PHE A 875 22.21 16.46 -28.54
N VAL A 876 22.86 16.03 -27.47
CA VAL A 876 24.00 16.75 -26.86
C VAL A 876 25.28 16.07 -27.34
N ASP A 877 26.28 16.85 -27.77
CA ASP A 877 27.59 16.32 -28.18
C ASP A 877 28.58 16.18 -27.00
N GLU A 878 29.78 15.64 -27.26
CA GLU A 878 30.83 15.42 -26.26
C GLU A 878 31.37 16.73 -25.63
N GLU A 879 31.02 17.90 -26.19
CA GLU A 879 31.38 19.23 -25.70
C GLU A 879 30.20 19.94 -24.98
N GLY A 880 29.01 19.30 -24.91
CA GLY A 880 27.81 19.83 -24.27
C GLY A 880 26.89 20.67 -25.17
N ASN A 881 27.14 20.75 -26.49
CA ASN A 881 26.33 21.55 -27.40
C ASN A 881 25.07 20.79 -27.87
N LYS A 882 23.94 21.48 -28.00
CA LYS A 882 22.72 20.93 -28.62
C LYS A 882 22.89 20.86 -30.16
N VAL A 883 22.95 19.65 -30.72
CA VAL A 883 23.14 19.36 -32.16
C VAL A 883 21.92 18.64 -32.74
N THR A 884 21.15 19.33 -33.58
CA THR A 884 19.98 18.76 -34.28
C THR A 884 20.40 17.98 -35.53
N LYS A 885 19.85 16.77 -35.71
CA LYS A 885 20.07 15.89 -36.87
C LYS A 885 18.73 15.43 -37.45
N VAL A 886 18.68 15.24 -38.77
CA VAL A 886 17.55 14.59 -39.46
C VAL A 886 17.73 13.08 -39.39
N LEU A 887 16.75 12.37 -38.82
CA LEU A 887 16.76 10.91 -38.66
C LEU A 887 15.64 10.27 -39.49
N PRO A 888 15.88 9.11 -40.13
CA PRO A 888 14.82 8.31 -40.73
C PRO A 888 13.97 7.63 -39.66
N LYS A 889 12.65 7.50 -39.89
CA LYS A 889 11.69 6.80 -39.03
C LYS A 889 11.82 5.27 -39.16
N THR A 890 13.04 4.75 -39.07
CA THR A 890 13.40 3.33 -39.25
C THR A 890 13.33 2.50 -37.98
N ASP A 891 13.39 3.13 -36.81
CA ASP A 891 13.36 2.42 -35.54
C ASP A 891 12.01 1.73 -35.34
N GLY A 892 12.01 0.57 -34.70
CA GLY A 892 10.86 -0.33 -34.65
C GLY A 892 10.53 -1.05 -35.98
N MET A 893 11.37 -0.96 -37.02
CA MET A 893 11.15 -1.72 -38.27
C MET A 893 11.43 -3.21 -38.11
N THR A 894 12.38 -3.58 -37.25
CA THR A 894 12.72 -4.98 -36.97
C THR A 894 13.05 -5.19 -35.51
N ILE A 895 12.60 -6.33 -34.97
CA ILE A 895 13.03 -6.85 -33.68
C ILE A 895 14.52 -7.26 -33.72
N ASN A 896 15.19 -7.20 -32.59
CA ASN A 896 16.61 -7.53 -32.37
C ASN A 896 16.80 -8.82 -31.54
N LEU A 897 15.70 -9.55 -31.26
CA LEU A 897 15.72 -10.80 -30.52
C LEU A 897 16.49 -11.94 -31.23
N ASP A 898 16.98 -11.73 -32.46
CA ASP A 898 17.87 -12.61 -33.23
C ASP A 898 19.36 -12.34 -32.99
N SER A 899 19.73 -11.37 -32.13
CA SER A 899 21.12 -11.11 -31.79
C SER A 899 21.70 -12.17 -30.85
N ASN A 900 23.04 -12.31 -30.84
CA ASN A 900 23.72 -13.30 -30.00
C ASN A 900 23.48 -13.06 -28.49
N ALA A 901 23.37 -11.80 -28.06
CA ALA A 901 23.07 -11.46 -26.68
C ALA A 901 21.62 -11.75 -26.32
N ALA A 902 20.66 -11.35 -27.17
CA ALA A 902 19.24 -11.62 -26.95
C ALA A 902 18.92 -13.13 -26.93
N LEU A 903 19.42 -13.88 -27.91
CA LEU A 903 19.30 -15.34 -27.99
C LEU A 903 20.01 -16.05 -26.84
N GLY A 904 21.16 -15.52 -26.39
CA GLY A 904 21.89 -15.99 -25.21
C GLY A 904 21.08 -15.81 -23.93
N SER A 905 20.49 -14.64 -23.74
CA SER A 905 19.61 -14.32 -22.61
C SER A 905 18.32 -15.15 -22.64
N PHE A 906 17.66 -15.29 -23.80
CA PHE A 906 16.47 -16.15 -23.94
C PHE A 906 16.78 -17.61 -23.59
N ARG A 907 17.91 -18.16 -24.09
CA ARG A 907 18.38 -19.50 -23.70
C ARG A 907 18.67 -19.60 -22.20
N ARG A 908 19.35 -18.61 -21.60
CA ARG A 908 19.67 -18.57 -20.16
C ARG A 908 18.41 -18.57 -19.29
N VAL A 909 17.39 -17.80 -19.66
CA VAL A 909 16.08 -17.79 -19.01
C VAL A 909 15.41 -19.14 -19.15
N CYS A 910 15.31 -19.67 -20.37
CA CYS A 910 14.75 -21.01 -20.60
C CYS A 910 15.43 -22.07 -19.73
N GLN A 911 16.76 -22.04 -19.61
CA GLN A 911 17.53 -22.94 -18.74
C GLN A 911 17.16 -22.82 -17.26
N TYR A 912 16.79 -21.63 -16.74
CA TYR A 912 16.28 -21.52 -15.36
C TYR A 912 15.00 -22.33 -15.16
N PHE A 913 14.11 -22.41 -16.15
CA PHE A 913 12.87 -23.19 -16.05
C PHE A 913 13.04 -24.67 -16.44
N THR A 914 13.93 -25.01 -17.38
CA THR A 914 14.11 -26.39 -17.86
C THR A 914 15.26 -27.16 -17.21
N MET A 915 16.40 -26.53 -16.92
CA MET A 915 17.54 -27.17 -16.26
C MET A 915 17.50 -27.02 -14.73
N TYR A 916 17.10 -25.85 -14.24
CA TYR A 916 16.96 -25.59 -12.80
C TYR A 916 15.51 -25.75 -12.30
N GLY A 917 14.53 -26.06 -13.16
CA GLY A 917 13.17 -26.37 -12.72
C GLY A 917 12.47 -25.26 -11.92
N LEU A 918 12.77 -23.97 -12.18
CA LEU A 918 12.03 -22.88 -11.54
C LEU A 918 10.54 -22.93 -11.92
N PRO A 919 9.61 -22.56 -11.01
CA PRO A 919 8.19 -22.60 -11.29
C PRO A 919 7.76 -21.44 -12.21
N VAL A 920 7.10 -21.75 -13.32
CA VAL A 920 6.54 -20.75 -14.26
C VAL A 920 5.36 -19.97 -13.67
N SER A 921 4.62 -20.57 -12.73
CA SER A 921 3.49 -19.93 -12.04
C SER A 921 3.49 -20.30 -10.55
N TYR A 922 3.31 -19.29 -9.70
CA TYR A 922 3.32 -19.43 -8.25
C TYR A 922 2.61 -18.24 -7.58
N ALA A 923 1.96 -18.48 -6.44
CA ALA A 923 1.63 -17.43 -5.50
C ALA A 923 2.91 -17.08 -4.71
N LEU A 924 3.48 -15.89 -4.95
CA LEU A 924 4.72 -15.46 -4.30
C LEU A 924 4.53 -15.30 -2.80
N ALA A 925 3.49 -14.59 -2.37
CA ALA A 925 3.23 -14.30 -0.96
C ALA A 925 3.18 -15.57 -0.10
N ASP A 926 2.44 -16.61 -0.52
CA ASP A 926 2.37 -17.89 0.19
C ASP A 926 3.75 -18.56 0.32
N ARG A 927 4.49 -18.68 -0.80
CA ARG A 927 5.78 -19.40 -0.82
C ARG A 927 6.91 -18.61 -0.16
N PHE A 928 6.81 -17.28 -0.14
CA PHE A 928 7.76 -16.41 0.55
C PHE A 928 7.48 -16.37 2.05
N ARG A 929 6.20 -16.52 2.47
CA ARG A 929 5.75 -16.66 3.87
C ARG A 929 6.12 -18.03 4.46
N ASP A 930 5.76 -19.14 3.79
CA ASP A 930 6.09 -20.50 4.25
C ASP A 930 7.61 -20.81 4.18
N GLY A 931 8.35 -20.03 3.38
CA GLY A 931 9.80 -20.12 3.21
C GLY A 931 10.25 -21.15 2.18
N THR A 932 9.34 -21.69 1.36
CA THR A 932 9.67 -22.57 0.23
C THR A 932 10.27 -21.81 -0.96
N MET A 933 10.07 -20.50 -1.04
CA MET A 933 10.70 -19.60 -2.01
C MET A 933 11.36 -18.42 -1.27
N PRO A 934 12.54 -18.63 -0.63
CA PRO A 934 13.21 -17.61 0.19
C PRO A 934 13.93 -16.51 -0.62
N LEU A 935 13.86 -16.56 -1.95
CA LEU A 935 14.48 -15.63 -2.88
C LEU A 935 13.57 -15.47 -4.09
N ALA A 936 13.26 -14.23 -4.48
CA ALA A 936 12.46 -13.94 -5.67
C ALA A 936 12.84 -12.60 -6.30
N ILE A 937 12.77 -12.53 -7.63
CA ILE A 937 12.76 -11.28 -8.38
C ILE A 937 11.32 -10.94 -8.72
N ALA A 938 10.85 -9.79 -8.26
CA ALA A 938 9.45 -9.38 -8.32
C ALA A 938 9.29 -7.85 -8.32
N ASP A 939 8.11 -7.37 -8.72
CA ASP A 939 7.73 -5.96 -8.70
C ASP A 939 7.73 -5.39 -7.27
N TYR A 940 8.34 -4.21 -7.07
CA TYR A 940 8.61 -3.71 -5.71
C TYR A 940 7.34 -3.36 -4.93
N VAL A 941 6.45 -2.52 -5.48
CA VAL A 941 5.26 -2.05 -4.75
C VAL A 941 4.26 -3.16 -4.50
N SER A 942 3.90 -3.94 -5.53
CA SER A 942 2.87 -4.97 -5.37
C SER A 942 3.31 -6.09 -4.43
N THR A 943 4.60 -6.47 -4.46
CA THR A 943 5.15 -7.48 -3.53
C THR A 943 5.23 -6.92 -2.11
N TYR A 944 5.72 -5.69 -1.92
CA TYR A 944 5.81 -5.05 -0.60
C TYR A 944 4.43 -4.91 0.07
N ASN A 945 3.47 -4.31 -0.65
CA ASN A 945 2.11 -4.10 -0.17
C ASN A 945 1.40 -5.41 0.18
N THR A 946 1.72 -6.50 -0.52
CA THR A 946 1.18 -7.83 -0.19
C THR A 946 1.84 -8.40 1.06
N LEU A 947 3.18 -8.41 1.13
CA LEU A 947 3.92 -9.03 2.25
C LEU A 947 3.67 -8.33 3.60
N ILE A 948 3.57 -6.99 3.61
CA ILE A 948 3.44 -6.21 4.85
C ILE A 948 2.11 -6.43 5.59
N VAL A 949 1.08 -6.96 4.92
CA VAL A 949 -0.22 -7.32 5.54
C VAL A 949 -0.45 -8.84 5.57
N PHE A 950 -0.02 -9.59 4.56
CA PHE A 950 -0.29 -11.04 4.48
C PHE A 950 0.66 -11.90 5.34
N ALA A 951 1.82 -11.37 5.72
CA ALA A 951 2.89 -12.14 6.36
C ALA A 951 3.45 -11.46 7.63
N PRO A 952 2.60 -11.13 8.63
CA PRO A 952 3.03 -10.45 9.85
C PRO A 952 4.06 -11.26 10.66
N GLU A 953 4.00 -12.59 10.61
CA GLU A 953 4.89 -13.49 11.34
C GLU A 953 6.34 -13.49 10.82
N ILE A 954 6.60 -12.80 9.70
CA ILE A 954 7.92 -12.57 9.13
C ILE A 954 8.32 -11.09 9.06
N MET A 955 7.64 -10.19 9.79
CA MET A 955 8.07 -8.79 9.91
C MET A 955 9.53 -8.71 10.42
N GLY A 956 10.35 -7.91 9.72
CA GLY A 956 11.80 -7.80 9.95
C GLY A 956 12.64 -9.01 9.48
N LEU A 957 12.04 -10.12 9.05
CA LEU A 957 12.72 -11.33 8.57
C LEU A 957 12.95 -11.36 7.05
N TRP A 958 12.57 -10.30 6.33
CA TRP A 958 12.85 -10.10 4.91
C TRP A 958 13.26 -8.66 4.63
N GLU A 959 13.83 -8.44 3.45
CA GLU A 959 14.04 -7.13 2.84
C GLU A 959 14.07 -7.28 1.31
N PHE A 960 14.08 -6.15 0.61
CA PHE A 960 14.35 -6.09 -0.83
C PHE A 960 15.62 -5.29 -1.09
N THR A 961 16.31 -5.58 -2.19
CA THR A 961 17.55 -4.93 -2.60
C THR A 961 17.60 -4.85 -4.14
N PRO A 962 18.45 -4.02 -4.76
CA PRO A 962 18.60 -3.98 -6.22
C PRO A 962 18.91 -5.36 -6.82
N LEU A 963 18.63 -5.51 -8.12
CA LEU A 963 18.82 -6.78 -8.81
C LEU A 963 20.30 -7.22 -8.83
N PRO A 964 20.57 -8.53 -8.90
CA PRO A 964 21.85 -9.02 -9.36
C PRO A 964 22.17 -8.46 -10.76
N GLY A 965 23.44 -8.14 -11.00
CA GLY A 965 23.87 -7.57 -12.27
C GLY A 965 24.76 -8.48 -13.10
N THR A 966 25.02 -8.03 -14.33
CA THR A 966 26.06 -8.58 -15.21
C THR A 966 27.39 -7.88 -14.90
N LEU A 967 28.48 -8.65 -14.74
CA LEU A 967 29.82 -8.09 -14.59
C LEU A 967 30.33 -7.58 -15.95
N MET A 968 30.77 -6.32 -15.99
CA MET A 968 31.30 -5.67 -17.20
C MET A 968 32.73 -6.14 -17.54
N GLU A 969 33.21 -5.78 -18.74
CA GLU A 969 34.55 -6.16 -19.24
C GLU A 969 35.72 -5.65 -18.38
N ASP A 970 35.50 -4.64 -17.52
CA ASP A 970 36.49 -4.14 -16.56
C ASP A 970 36.72 -5.08 -15.36
N GLY A 971 35.86 -6.10 -15.20
CA GLY A 971 35.89 -7.06 -14.10
C GLY A 971 35.58 -6.46 -12.72
N ARG A 972 34.94 -5.29 -12.66
CA ARG A 972 34.67 -4.54 -11.41
C ARG A 972 33.31 -3.87 -11.37
N THR A 973 32.85 -3.35 -12.50
CA THR A 973 31.55 -2.69 -12.64
C THR A 973 30.47 -3.75 -12.82
N ILE A 974 29.39 -3.61 -12.05
CA ILE A 974 28.19 -4.47 -12.14
C ILE A 974 27.08 -3.63 -12.76
N ASP A 975 26.53 -4.10 -13.88
CA ASP A 975 25.33 -3.53 -14.50
C ASP A 975 24.11 -4.27 -13.96
N ASN A 976 23.36 -3.61 -13.09
CA ASN A 976 22.11 -4.11 -12.50
C ASN A 976 20.85 -3.48 -13.14
N THR A 977 20.93 -3.07 -14.40
CA THR A 977 19.79 -2.50 -15.14
C THR A 977 18.54 -3.38 -15.01
N THR A 978 17.42 -2.76 -14.65
CA THR A 978 16.09 -3.38 -14.57
C THR A 978 15.16 -2.81 -15.63
N VAL A 979 14.16 -3.59 -16.03
CA VAL A 979 13.07 -3.10 -16.89
C VAL A 979 11.99 -2.49 -16.01
N ALA A 980 11.71 -1.21 -16.25
CA ALA A 980 10.59 -0.53 -15.64
C ALA A 980 9.40 -0.46 -16.61
N ALA A 981 8.19 -0.36 -16.04
CA ALA A 981 6.95 -0.10 -16.75
C ALA A 981 6.22 1.07 -16.09
N ILE A 982 5.52 1.88 -16.89
CA ILE A 982 4.84 3.08 -16.39
C ILE A 982 3.31 3.06 -16.63
N SER A 983 2.59 3.84 -15.81
CA SER A 983 1.30 4.40 -16.22
C SER A 983 1.46 5.90 -16.48
N THR A 984 0.46 6.50 -17.11
CA THR A 984 0.60 7.80 -17.78
C THR A 984 -0.68 8.62 -17.73
N MET A 985 -0.55 9.94 -17.92
CA MET A 985 -1.65 10.82 -18.34
C MET A 985 -1.51 11.20 -19.81
N ILE A 986 -2.63 11.21 -20.53
CA ILE A 986 -2.69 11.55 -21.96
C ILE A 986 -3.63 12.71 -22.26
N LEU A 987 -3.19 13.59 -23.16
CA LEU A 987 -4.01 14.66 -23.72
C LEU A 987 -4.83 14.12 -24.90
N MET A 988 -6.15 14.15 -24.76
CA MET A 988 -7.06 13.56 -25.72
C MET A 988 -7.37 14.51 -26.88
N ARG A 989 -7.66 13.96 -28.06
CA ARG A 989 -8.05 14.75 -29.24
C ARG A 989 -9.39 15.52 -29.11
N GLY A 990 -10.10 15.39 -27.99
CA GLY A 990 -11.31 16.18 -27.70
C GLY A 990 -11.02 17.63 -27.32
N ILE A 991 -9.79 17.92 -26.88
CA ILE A 991 -9.32 19.22 -26.40
C ILE A 991 -9.45 20.33 -27.47
N THR A 992 -9.50 21.58 -27.02
CA THR A 992 -9.51 22.79 -27.86
C THR A 992 -8.52 23.84 -27.37
N ASP A 993 -8.17 24.80 -28.21
CA ASP A 993 -7.26 25.91 -27.86
C ASP A 993 -7.74 26.73 -26.62
N ALA A 994 -9.03 26.65 -26.28
CA ALA A 994 -9.60 27.32 -25.11
C ALA A 994 -9.28 26.60 -23.78
N ASN A 995 -9.06 25.28 -23.78
CA ASN A 995 -8.81 24.48 -22.58
C ASN A 995 -7.51 23.64 -22.63
N ALA A 996 -6.76 23.65 -23.73
CA ALA A 996 -5.50 22.92 -23.87
C ALA A 996 -4.43 23.30 -22.83
N PHE A 997 -4.29 24.59 -22.52
CA PHE A 997 -3.39 25.01 -21.44
C PHE A 997 -3.90 24.57 -20.07
N SER A 998 -5.22 24.65 -19.80
CA SER A 998 -5.80 24.09 -18.57
C SER A 998 -5.47 22.61 -18.38
N ALA A 999 -5.52 21.81 -19.45
CA ALA A 999 -5.15 20.40 -19.42
C ALA A 999 -3.65 20.21 -19.11
N TRP A 1000 -2.76 21.02 -19.68
CA TRP A 1000 -1.33 21.01 -19.31
C TRP A 1000 -1.10 21.41 -17.86
N VAL A 1001 -1.71 22.51 -17.39
CA VAL A 1001 -1.62 22.99 -16.00
C VAL A 1001 -2.06 21.90 -15.02
N PHE A 1002 -3.11 21.14 -15.35
CA PHE A 1002 -3.54 19.97 -14.57
C PHE A 1002 -2.54 18.80 -14.64
N MET A 1003 -2.00 18.48 -15.82
CA MET A 1003 -1.05 17.37 -15.99
C MET A 1003 0.29 17.62 -15.30
N GLN A 1004 0.82 18.85 -15.34
CA GLN A 1004 2.00 19.20 -14.55
C GLN A 1004 1.67 19.25 -13.05
N TRP A 1005 0.50 19.75 -12.66
CA TRP A 1005 0.12 19.81 -11.24
C TRP A 1005 0.03 18.41 -10.62
N TRP A 1006 -0.70 17.49 -11.26
CA TRP A 1006 -0.87 16.12 -10.74
C TRP A 1006 0.46 15.37 -10.59
N THR A 1007 1.48 15.74 -11.36
CA THR A 1007 2.81 15.11 -11.33
C THR A 1007 3.87 15.90 -10.55
N SER A 1008 3.47 16.94 -9.81
CA SER A 1008 4.39 17.67 -8.93
C SER A 1008 4.81 16.81 -7.73
N ALA A 1009 5.94 17.13 -7.11
CA ALA A 1009 6.48 16.36 -5.99
C ALA A 1009 5.54 16.39 -4.78
N GLU A 1010 4.93 17.54 -4.53
CA GLU A 1010 3.99 17.81 -3.46
C GLU A 1010 2.68 17.05 -3.66
N VAL A 1011 2.08 17.11 -4.87
CA VAL A 1011 0.78 16.48 -5.14
C VAL A 1011 0.89 14.95 -5.17
N GLN A 1012 1.96 14.40 -5.77
CA GLN A 1012 2.23 12.96 -5.77
C GLN A 1012 2.52 12.43 -4.36
N SER A 1013 3.37 13.10 -3.59
CA SER A 1013 3.68 12.67 -2.22
C SER A 1013 2.50 12.87 -1.27
N ALA A 1014 1.70 13.93 -1.42
CA ALA A 1014 0.45 14.09 -0.70
C ALA A 1014 -0.52 12.96 -1.03
N TYR A 1015 -0.81 12.69 -2.31
CA TYR A 1015 -1.69 11.59 -2.73
C TYR A 1015 -1.21 10.23 -2.20
N ALA A 1016 0.10 9.93 -2.27
CA ALA A 1016 0.66 8.68 -1.80
C ALA A 1016 0.60 8.52 -0.27
N ASN A 1017 0.99 9.55 0.49
CA ASN A 1017 0.92 9.54 1.95
C ASN A 1017 -0.55 9.57 2.44
N GLU A 1018 -1.47 10.20 1.71
CA GLU A 1018 -2.91 10.14 2.00
C GLU A 1018 -3.53 8.79 1.66
N MET A 1019 -3.09 8.11 0.59
CA MET A 1019 -3.49 6.74 0.28
C MET A 1019 -3.07 5.76 1.38
N GLU A 1020 -1.82 5.85 1.84
CA GLU A 1020 -1.31 5.05 2.95
C GLU A 1020 -2.03 5.38 4.28
N ALA A 1021 -2.32 6.65 4.54
CA ALA A 1021 -3.09 7.05 5.71
C ALA A 1021 -4.61 6.77 5.60
N LEU A 1022 -5.13 6.39 4.43
CA LEU A 1022 -6.54 6.01 4.22
C LEU A 1022 -6.76 4.49 4.17
N LEU A 1023 -5.75 3.73 3.74
CA LEU A 1023 -5.83 2.27 3.52
C LEU A 1023 -4.77 1.45 4.29
N GLY A 1024 -3.87 2.10 5.02
CA GLY A 1024 -2.80 1.48 5.79
C GLY A 1024 -1.53 1.15 4.97
N PRO A 1025 -0.54 0.48 5.58
CA PRO A 1025 0.78 0.23 4.98
C PRO A 1025 0.82 -0.56 3.66
N SER A 1026 -0.30 -1.16 3.25
CA SER A 1026 -0.44 -1.89 1.97
C SER A 1026 -0.84 -1.00 0.78
N ALA A 1027 -0.80 0.32 0.94
CA ALA A 1027 -1.17 1.28 -0.11
C ALA A 1027 -0.02 2.20 -0.57
N LYS A 1028 1.24 1.75 -0.46
CA LYS A 1028 2.37 2.42 -1.13
C LYS A 1028 2.06 2.60 -2.61
N GLN A 1029 2.34 3.78 -3.15
CA GLN A 1029 2.18 4.10 -4.58
C GLN A 1029 3.52 3.99 -5.31
N ALA A 1030 3.50 3.53 -6.56
CA ALA A 1030 4.69 3.48 -7.42
C ALA A 1030 4.85 4.82 -8.16
N THR A 1031 4.98 5.97 -7.49
CA THR A 1031 5.03 7.27 -8.19
C THR A 1031 6.21 7.35 -9.17
N ALA A 1032 5.99 7.95 -10.34
CA ALA A 1032 7.06 8.16 -11.32
C ALA A 1032 8.00 9.33 -10.95
N ASN A 1033 7.54 10.28 -10.13
CA ASN A 1033 8.29 11.46 -9.73
C ASN A 1033 9.36 11.08 -8.69
N ILE A 1034 10.63 11.36 -9.02
CA ILE A 1034 11.79 10.93 -8.22
C ILE A 1034 11.79 11.60 -6.83
N GLU A 1035 11.45 12.88 -6.77
CA GLU A 1035 11.40 13.64 -5.52
C GLU A 1035 10.23 13.15 -4.65
N ALA A 1036 9.04 12.98 -5.24
CA ALA A 1036 7.86 12.47 -4.55
C ALA A 1036 8.12 11.12 -3.87
N LEU A 1037 8.86 10.23 -4.53
CA LEU A 1037 9.22 8.91 -3.99
C LEU A 1037 10.05 9.03 -2.69
N SER A 1038 10.92 10.06 -2.58
CA SER A 1038 11.70 10.32 -1.36
C SER A 1038 10.86 10.93 -0.21
N LEU A 1039 9.78 11.65 -0.56
CA LEU A 1039 8.84 12.26 0.37
C LEU A 1039 7.78 11.27 0.90
N MET A 1040 7.67 10.07 0.31
CA MET A 1040 6.85 8.98 0.82
C MET A 1040 7.44 8.31 2.07
N SER A 1041 6.60 7.69 2.91
CA SER A 1041 6.96 7.03 4.19
C SER A 1041 7.68 5.66 4.05
N TRP A 1042 8.59 5.53 3.09
CA TRP A 1042 9.55 4.41 3.04
C TRP A 1042 10.56 4.53 4.20
N SER A 1043 11.09 3.41 4.70
CA SER A 1043 12.25 3.41 5.60
C SER A 1043 13.52 3.85 4.88
N LYS A 1044 14.58 4.21 5.63
CA LYS A 1044 15.82 4.70 5.01
C LYS A 1044 16.51 3.65 4.13
N ASP A 1045 16.50 2.37 4.50
CA ASP A 1045 17.08 1.30 3.69
C ASP A 1045 16.18 0.88 2.52
N GLU A 1046 14.85 1.01 2.67
CA GLU A 1046 13.89 0.85 1.56
C GLU A 1046 14.14 1.93 0.48
N ILE A 1047 14.17 3.22 0.84
CA ILE A 1047 14.34 4.30 -0.14
C ILE A 1047 15.74 4.32 -0.75
N ASP A 1048 16.80 4.04 0.00
CA ASP A 1048 18.16 3.93 -0.56
C ASP A 1048 18.26 2.79 -1.57
N SER A 1049 17.61 1.66 -1.31
CA SER A 1049 17.53 0.53 -2.24
C SER A 1049 16.69 0.85 -3.48
N LEU A 1050 15.56 1.56 -3.30
CA LEU A 1050 14.72 2.02 -4.41
C LEU A 1050 15.47 2.98 -5.32
N MET A 1051 16.08 4.03 -4.76
CA MET A 1051 16.83 5.05 -5.52
C MET A 1051 18.04 4.43 -6.25
N ALA A 1052 18.74 3.49 -5.63
CA ALA A 1052 19.86 2.79 -6.26
C ALA A 1052 19.45 1.87 -7.42
N GLN A 1053 18.22 1.35 -7.42
CA GLN A 1053 17.67 0.62 -8.57
C GLN A 1053 17.04 1.56 -9.61
N LEU A 1054 16.41 2.66 -9.17
CA LEU A 1054 15.79 3.68 -10.01
C LEU A 1054 16.81 4.38 -10.92
N ASN A 1055 18.03 4.60 -10.42
CA ASN A 1055 19.17 5.08 -11.21
C ASN A 1055 19.68 4.05 -12.26
N ALA A 1056 19.17 2.81 -12.23
CA ALA A 1056 19.49 1.72 -13.14
C ALA A 1056 18.21 1.12 -13.76
N VAL A 1057 17.29 1.97 -14.24
CA VAL A 1057 16.08 1.57 -14.97
C VAL A 1057 16.19 1.86 -16.47
N GLN A 1058 15.60 0.99 -17.28
CA GLN A 1058 15.21 1.33 -18.65
C GLN A 1058 13.70 1.10 -18.83
N CYS A 1059 13.00 2.16 -19.25
CA CYS A 1059 11.79 2.09 -20.08
C CYS A 1059 12.18 2.43 -21.52
N THR A 1060 11.36 2.02 -22.47
CA THR A 1060 11.84 1.13 -23.54
C THR A 1060 10.59 1.07 -24.50
N PRO A 1061 10.64 1.39 -25.82
CA PRO A 1061 9.56 2.12 -26.48
C PRO A 1061 8.49 1.23 -27.08
N GLU A 1062 7.42 1.89 -27.50
CA GLU A 1062 6.26 1.31 -28.17
C GLU A 1062 6.28 1.68 -29.65
N TYR A 1063 6.22 0.69 -30.53
CA TYR A 1063 6.22 0.86 -31.98
C TYR A 1063 5.00 0.18 -32.62
N PRO A 1064 4.59 0.56 -33.85
CA PRO A 1064 3.44 -0.03 -34.52
C PRO A 1064 3.52 -1.57 -34.62
N GLY A 1065 2.75 -2.27 -33.78
CA GLY A 1065 2.69 -3.74 -33.73
C GLY A 1065 3.36 -4.40 -32.51
N SER A 1066 3.93 -3.63 -31.57
CA SER A 1066 4.61 -4.10 -30.34
C SER A 1066 3.84 -5.20 -29.57
N TYR A 1067 2.52 -5.07 -29.47
CA TYR A 1067 1.60 -5.99 -28.77
C TYR A 1067 1.74 -7.49 -29.16
N ILE A 1068 2.37 -7.81 -30.29
CA ILE A 1068 2.57 -9.19 -30.73
C ILE A 1068 3.81 -9.85 -30.08
N ILE A 1069 4.79 -9.06 -29.65
CA ILE A 1069 6.12 -9.54 -29.24
C ILE A 1069 6.01 -10.39 -27.97
N GLY A 1070 5.37 -9.85 -26.92
CA GLY A 1070 5.12 -10.58 -25.69
C GLY A 1070 4.38 -11.90 -25.90
N ARG A 1071 3.43 -11.94 -26.85
CA ARG A 1071 2.69 -13.17 -27.18
C ARG A 1071 3.60 -14.21 -27.84
N TYR A 1072 4.34 -13.85 -28.89
CA TYR A 1072 5.14 -14.80 -29.65
C TYR A 1072 6.41 -15.24 -28.91
N THR A 1073 7.07 -14.36 -28.15
CA THR A 1073 8.17 -14.76 -27.25
C THR A 1073 7.68 -15.67 -26.12
N ASN A 1074 6.45 -15.46 -25.62
CA ASN A 1074 5.84 -16.38 -24.64
C ASN A 1074 5.46 -17.73 -25.27
N PHE A 1075 5.02 -17.77 -26.52
CA PHE A 1075 4.82 -19.04 -27.24
C PHE A 1075 6.15 -19.79 -27.41
N ALA A 1076 7.22 -19.12 -27.87
CA ALA A 1076 8.56 -19.71 -27.94
C ALA A 1076 9.01 -20.29 -26.59
N PHE A 1077 8.81 -19.54 -25.50
CA PHE A 1077 9.13 -19.99 -24.15
C PHE A 1077 8.29 -21.22 -23.72
N LEU A 1078 7.00 -21.22 -23.99
CA LEU A 1078 6.11 -22.35 -23.68
C LEU A 1078 6.40 -23.57 -24.56
N ASP A 1079 6.84 -23.39 -25.80
CA ASP A 1079 7.20 -24.48 -26.70
C ASP A 1079 8.52 -25.13 -26.26
N VAL A 1080 9.50 -24.35 -25.81
CA VAL A 1080 10.69 -24.85 -25.10
C VAL A 1080 10.32 -25.59 -23.82
N TYR A 1081 9.49 -24.99 -22.96
CA TYR A 1081 9.17 -25.52 -21.63
C TYR A 1081 8.27 -26.77 -21.64
N ASN A 1082 7.34 -26.89 -22.58
CA ASN A 1082 6.36 -27.98 -22.63
C ASN A 1082 6.66 -29.05 -23.69
N LYS A 1083 7.61 -28.82 -24.61
CA LYS A 1083 7.91 -29.73 -25.74
C LYS A 1083 9.39 -30.05 -25.93
N ASP A 1084 10.26 -29.62 -25.01
CA ASP A 1084 11.72 -29.75 -25.09
C ASP A 1084 12.34 -29.13 -26.37
N ALA A 1085 11.74 -28.07 -26.91
CA ALA A 1085 12.24 -27.38 -28.10
C ALA A 1085 13.58 -26.67 -27.83
N GLU A 1086 14.42 -26.50 -28.86
CA GLU A 1086 15.69 -25.78 -28.71
C GLU A 1086 15.44 -24.26 -28.66
N PRO A 1087 15.88 -23.55 -27.60
CA PRO A 1087 15.49 -22.15 -27.39
C PRO A 1087 15.81 -21.18 -28.52
N VAL A 1088 16.92 -21.35 -29.23
CA VAL A 1088 17.33 -20.43 -30.28
C VAL A 1088 16.61 -20.74 -31.59
N ALA A 1089 16.40 -22.01 -31.93
CA ALA A 1089 15.62 -22.40 -33.10
C ALA A 1089 14.17 -21.91 -33.02
N GLU A 1090 13.49 -22.16 -31.89
CA GLU A 1090 12.08 -21.77 -31.68
C GLU A 1090 11.92 -20.24 -31.71
N MET A 1091 12.82 -19.52 -31.04
CA MET A 1091 12.78 -18.06 -31.01
C MET A 1091 13.00 -17.44 -32.40
N LEU A 1092 13.91 -18.00 -33.21
CA LEU A 1092 14.15 -17.55 -34.59
C LEU A 1092 12.93 -17.77 -35.51
N GLU A 1093 12.13 -18.82 -35.31
CA GLU A 1093 10.88 -19.00 -36.08
C GLU A 1093 9.84 -17.93 -35.72
N TYR A 1094 9.59 -17.70 -34.44
CA TYR A 1094 8.66 -16.67 -33.99
C TYR A 1094 9.08 -15.25 -34.37
N ILE A 1095 10.39 -14.95 -34.43
CA ILE A 1095 10.93 -13.65 -34.90
C ILE A 1095 10.51 -13.30 -36.34
N VAL A 1096 10.36 -14.29 -37.23
CA VAL A 1096 9.83 -14.05 -38.58
C VAL A 1096 8.37 -13.55 -38.51
N SER A 1097 7.58 -14.13 -37.60
CA SER A 1097 6.18 -13.74 -37.38
C SER A 1097 6.04 -12.38 -36.69
N ILE A 1098 6.96 -12.04 -35.77
CA ILE A 1098 7.05 -10.70 -35.15
C ILE A 1098 7.34 -9.64 -36.22
N ASN A 1099 8.44 -9.79 -36.97
CA ASN A 1099 8.87 -8.81 -37.98
C ASN A 1099 7.83 -8.58 -39.08
N LYS A 1100 7.07 -9.63 -39.44
CA LYS A 1100 5.95 -9.55 -40.39
C LYS A 1100 4.79 -8.71 -39.85
N GLU A 1101 4.43 -8.84 -38.57
CA GLU A 1101 3.35 -8.05 -37.97
C GLU A 1101 3.76 -6.59 -37.74
N LEU A 1102 5.02 -6.34 -37.32
CA LEU A 1102 5.61 -4.99 -37.26
C LEU A 1102 5.55 -4.32 -38.65
N SER A 1103 6.05 -5.00 -39.70
CA SER A 1103 6.04 -4.46 -41.06
C SER A 1103 4.62 -4.25 -41.60
N ARG A 1104 3.69 -5.16 -41.31
CA ARG A 1104 2.26 -5.01 -41.64
C ARG A 1104 1.65 -3.78 -40.97
N LYS A 1105 1.96 -3.52 -39.69
CA LYS A 1105 1.49 -2.33 -38.98
C LYS A 1105 2.14 -1.06 -39.45
N ARG A 1106 3.46 -1.03 -39.68
CA ARG A 1106 4.14 0.12 -40.28
C ARG A 1106 3.54 0.52 -41.64
N SER A 1107 3.15 -0.46 -42.46
CA SER A 1107 2.43 -0.21 -43.72
C SER A 1107 1.03 0.38 -43.54
N GLU A 1108 0.33 0.17 -42.42
CA GLU A 1108 -0.95 0.85 -42.13
C GLU A 1108 -0.75 2.36 -41.88
N PHE A 1109 0.47 2.80 -41.53
CA PHE A 1109 0.81 4.20 -41.18
C PHE A 1109 1.74 4.88 -42.18
N GLY A 1110 1.96 4.28 -43.36
CA GLY A 1110 2.80 4.84 -44.44
C GLY A 1110 4.31 4.85 -44.15
N LEU A 1111 4.74 4.22 -43.05
CA LEU A 1111 6.15 4.12 -42.65
C LEU A 1111 6.89 3.10 -43.51
N VAL A 1112 8.21 3.32 -43.71
CA VAL A 1112 9.09 2.38 -44.42
C VAL A 1112 9.07 1.00 -43.75
N THR A 1113 8.91 -0.07 -44.54
CA THR A 1113 8.87 -1.46 -44.05
C THR A 1113 10.13 -2.25 -44.44
N GLN A 1114 10.33 -3.42 -43.80
CA GLN A 1114 11.47 -4.28 -44.11
C GLN A 1114 11.40 -4.82 -45.56
N GLU A 1115 10.20 -5.02 -46.12
CA GLU A 1115 10.00 -5.41 -47.52
C GLU A 1115 10.43 -4.32 -48.49
N MET A 1116 10.12 -3.04 -48.21
CA MET A 1116 10.55 -1.92 -49.06
C MET A 1116 12.09 -1.83 -49.15
N ILE A 1117 12.78 -2.03 -48.02
CA ILE A 1117 14.25 -2.10 -47.96
C ILE A 1117 14.79 -3.29 -48.75
N ARG A 1118 14.21 -4.50 -48.58
CA ARG A 1118 14.59 -5.70 -49.34
C ARG A 1118 14.34 -5.54 -50.84
N GLU A 1119 13.25 -4.89 -51.23
CA GLU A 1119 12.96 -4.56 -52.62
C GLU A 1119 14.00 -3.59 -53.20
N ALA A 1120 14.33 -2.52 -52.48
CA ALA A 1120 15.36 -1.56 -52.90
C ALA A 1120 16.72 -2.25 -53.07
N ASP A 1121 17.12 -3.11 -52.12
CA ASP A 1121 18.34 -3.92 -52.25
C ASP A 1121 18.29 -4.89 -53.43
N SER A 1122 17.16 -5.56 -53.70
CA SER A 1122 17.02 -6.43 -54.87
C SER A 1122 17.16 -5.68 -56.20
N LYS A 1123 16.67 -4.43 -56.27
CA LYS A 1123 16.76 -3.54 -57.43
C LYS A 1123 18.19 -2.99 -57.62
N ARG A 1124 18.99 -2.96 -56.55
CA ARG A 1124 20.39 -2.47 -56.53
C ARG A 1124 21.41 -3.59 -56.76
N GLY A 1125 21.18 -4.79 -56.22
CA GLY A 1125 22.01 -5.98 -56.41
C GLY A 1125 21.81 -6.73 -57.74
N GLY A 1126 20.97 -6.21 -58.64
CA GLY A 1126 20.74 -6.72 -59.99
C GLY A 1126 21.56 -6.04 -61.09
N LYS A 1127 22.79 -5.57 -60.77
CA LYS A 1127 23.71 -4.88 -61.68
C LYS A 1127 25.13 -5.41 -61.54
#